data_AF-A0A1F2VI91-F1
#
_entry.id   AF-A0A1F2VI91-F1
#
_cell.length_a   1.000
_cell.length_b   1.000
_cell.length_c   1.000
_cell.angle_alpha   90.00
_cell.angle_beta   90.00
_cell.angle_gamma   90.00
#
_symmetry.space_group_name_H-M   'P 1'
#
loop_
_entity.id
_entity.type
_entity.pdbx_description
1 polymer ?
#
loop_
_entity_poly.entity_id
_entity_poly.type
_entity_poly.pdbx_seq_one_letter_code
_entity_poly.pdbx_strand_id
1 'polypeptide(L)'
;MRKLQKKSHKSKFALHETGRDQGVAFRKGIVEGKGVPASRWQTGRMSPIIAVLPSAILILLAASQAFAQGEAHHSPVDYRDIPYMGSRNLVWVFAQLHILFGGFVLGVPVFAWICEVIGVWTKEERYVRLARDFINLVVAAFEMTAMLGAFLLLFLLALYPKVMHYLTDIFWPTYYVYVLLFGASMIILYLYWSGFETMKNRRGLHLFLGFLLNLVALFVLFVPNSWATFQTSPVVLSADMGAWAKAWAAMQNPTWWPVNIHRFISNIVLGGFLVGAYGAVRYLGAETEQAREHYDWMGYVGNFIGMFGLLTLPFAGYWLSREIYIYSQQMGITLMGGFLSWLWIIQAVLIGILFLASNYYFWLGLAYRTQGAGRYRTPMLVMLAVLLLCFIVWLTPHSVVASIAEARAMGGAHHPVLGVLGVMSAKMTAVNVMILISFVSFLMYWRAGKKPTVAWAKVADVFIVLLFAVAIVGVIVIGVWGYFVPAIVRINQFSVGQVLAVLFVLLSVSLTVGFMLRGAKETSTMTWGRMPVRSQLALIVNAVTVVFTMALMGYARSASRVHWHIYGVLEDTSPHAFSPALGQAGAISALSTLLFFALVVFLLWVVIRVSRHFGFSTQYFFLAPFVHWVVSLPEKLPVPAARQVSKQSSPLWKALASACGLLIFLVYLSYWVPQLVSLPPKKVAFDPTQIKTKADLAEAGKQLFFGKAQCALCHSVEQTEAPRAPAMQGLGAKRTREYIYESMVKPEAVIYKQYAEEGPAKLFSSQMPIINKPPVDLSETEMLAVVAFVQSLGGQVTVEPEEVKALIPVSASEKVRDGN
;
A
#
# COMPACT_ATOMS: atom_id res chain seq x y z
N MET A 1 21.12 73.77 45.04
CA MET A 1 19.80 74.05 45.66
C MET A 1 19.09 72.71 45.87
N ARG A 2 18.73 72.32 47.11
CA ARG A 2 17.35 72.37 47.69
C ARG A 2 16.32 71.59 46.83
N LYS A 3 15.52 70.62 47.34
CA LYS A 3 15.18 70.27 48.74
C LYS A 3 14.57 68.84 48.88
N LEU A 4 14.81 68.21 50.03
CA LEU A 4 13.90 67.39 50.85
C LEU A 4 13.43 65.97 50.44
N GLN A 5 14.22 65.02 50.94
CA GLN A 5 13.84 63.76 51.61
C GLN A 5 12.78 63.92 52.75
N LYS A 6 11.95 62.88 53.01
CA LYS A 6 11.68 62.18 54.33
C LYS A 6 10.22 61.80 54.67
N LYS A 7 10.03 60.50 54.98
CA LYS A 7 9.50 59.88 56.23
C LYS A 7 9.55 58.33 56.04
N SER A 8 10.16 57.45 56.86
CA SER A 8 10.37 57.35 58.32
C SER A 8 9.05 57.05 59.07
N HIS A 9 8.81 56.02 59.89
CA HIS A 9 9.58 55.19 60.87
C HIS A 9 8.84 53.81 61.08
N LYS A 10 9.18 52.81 61.95
CA LYS A 10 10.23 52.58 62.97
C LYS A 10 10.52 51.06 63.19
N SER A 11 11.73 50.78 63.67
CA SER A 11 12.38 49.57 64.23
C SER A 11 11.75 48.83 65.45
N LYS A 12 12.06 47.51 65.59
CA LYS A 12 12.44 46.73 66.82
C LYS A 12 13.09 45.38 66.34
N PHE A 13 14.37 45.07 66.58
CA PHE A 13 15.00 44.40 67.75
C PHE A 13 14.39 43.02 68.12
N ALA A 14 15.12 41.92 68.42
CA ALA A 14 16.48 41.38 68.15
C ALA A 14 16.50 39.89 68.68
N LEU A 15 17.33 38.94 68.22
CA LEU A 15 18.68 38.55 68.74
C LEU A 15 19.18 37.22 68.09
N HIS A 16 20.52 37.02 68.05
CA HIS A 16 21.34 35.81 67.73
C HIS A 16 20.88 34.82 66.62
N GLU A 17 21.61 34.65 65.50
CA GLU A 17 22.98 34.09 65.30
C GLU A 17 23.14 32.58 65.50
N THR A 18 23.24 31.85 64.38
CA THR A 18 24.42 31.05 63.97
C THR A 18 24.35 30.91 62.42
N GLY A 19 25.42 30.89 61.63
CA GLY A 19 26.84 31.10 61.95
C GLY A 19 27.77 30.35 61.00
N ARG A 20 27.99 30.87 59.76
CA ARG A 20 29.30 30.92 59.05
C ARG A 20 29.18 31.51 57.65
N ASP A 21 30.09 32.45 57.37
CA ASP A 21 30.10 33.29 56.19
C ASP A 21 30.74 32.68 54.94
N GLN A 22 30.44 33.32 53.81
CA GLN A 22 31.15 33.16 52.56
C GLN A 22 32.37 34.09 52.47
N GLY A 23 33.33 33.68 51.65
CA GLY A 23 34.15 34.60 50.87
C GLY A 23 35.55 34.88 51.41
N VAL A 24 36.53 34.80 50.51
CA VAL A 24 37.55 35.82 50.24
C VAL A 24 38.02 35.58 48.80
N ALA A 25 38.22 36.64 48.03
CA ALA A 25 38.98 36.60 46.80
C ALA A 25 40.13 37.60 46.91
N PHE A 26 41.40 37.15 46.84
CA PHE A 26 42.53 37.95 46.37
C PHE A 26 43.68 37.05 45.87
N ARG A 27 44.54 37.60 44.99
CA ARG A 27 45.48 36.86 44.12
C ARG A 27 46.91 36.69 44.67
N LYS A 28 47.65 35.76 44.02
CA LYS A 28 49.11 35.49 44.02
C LYS A 28 49.60 34.66 45.23
N GLY A 29 50.44 33.64 45.07
CA GLY A 29 51.05 33.01 43.87
C GLY A 29 52.14 31.98 44.28
N ILE A 30 52.85 31.37 43.31
CA ILE A 30 53.93 30.34 43.45
C ILE A 30 53.36 28.91 43.59
N VAL A 31 53.29 28.09 42.51
CA VAL A 31 54.33 27.17 41.95
C VAL A 31 54.52 25.96 42.89
N GLU A 32 54.30 24.70 42.50
CA GLU A 32 54.91 23.98 41.36
C GLU A 32 54.13 22.70 40.93
N GLY A 33 54.35 22.19 39.71
CA GLY A 33 54.20 20.74 39.41
C GLY A 33 53.13 20.26 38.40
N LYS A 34 53.53 20.11 37.12
CA LYS A 34 53.08 19.09 36.12
C LYS A 34 51.56 18.97 35.82
N GLY A 35 51.05 19.08 34.59
CA GLY A 35 51.68 19.16 33.27
C GLY A 35 50.92 18.33 32.21
N VAL A 36 49.87 18.89 31.60
CA VAL A 36 49.20 18.35 30.39
C VAL A 36 48.92 19.52 29.45
N PRO A 37 49.34 19.47 28.16
CA PRO A 37 49.45 20.68 27.36
C PRO A 37 48.14 21.08 26.66
N ALA A 38 47.82 22.37 26.71
CA ALA A 38 47.01 23.00 25.68
C ALA A 38 47.85 23.11 24.38
N SER A 39 47.35 22.62 23.25
CA SER A 39 47.97 22.94 21.96
C SER A 39 46.98 23.04 20.81
N ARG A 40 47.12 24.16 20.09
CA ARG A 40 46.81 24.41 18.68
C ARG A 40 45.45 23.95 18.11
N TRP A 41 44.65 24.99 17.83
CA TRP A 41 43.89 25.09 16.58
C TRP A 41 44.67 24.50 15.39
N GLN A 42 44.15 23.43 14.79
CA GLN A 42 44.51 23.03 13.43
C GLN A 42 43.49 23.61 12.44
N THR A 43 43.67 24.89 12.11
CA THR A 43 43.31 25.38 10.78
C THR A 43 44.13 24.59 9.76
N GLY A 44 43.47 23.77 8.93
CA GLY A 44 44.16 22.98 7.90
C GLY A 44 43.94 21.47 7.93
N ARG A 45 42.69 21.01 7.99
CA ARG A 45 42.30 19.76 7.34
C ARG A 45 41.14 20.02 6.40
N MET A 46 41.40 19.82 5.10
CA MET A 46 40.42 19.97 4.04
C MET A 46 39.20 19.08 4.30
N SER A 47 38.03 19.57 3.88
CA SER A 47 36.73 18.98 4.19
C SER A 47 36.65 17.48 3.87
N PRO A 48 35.97 16.65 4.71
CA PRO A 48 35.70 15.25 4.41
C PRO A 48 34.86 15.04 3.13
N ILE A 49 34.28 16.12 2.56
CA ILE A 49 33.74 16.14 1.20
C ILE A 49 34.75 15.60 0.16
N ILE A 50 36.05 15.82 0.36
CA ILE A 50 37.13 15.34 -0.53
C ILE A 50 37.48 13.84 -0.29
N ALA A 51 36.96 13.19 0.75
CA ALA A 51 37.03 11.73 0.91
C ALA A 51 35.78 11.02 0.37
N VAL A 52 34.62 11.69 0.47
CA VAL A 52 33.35 11.18 -0.09
C VAL A 52 33.31 11.35 -1.61
N LEU A 53 33.84 12.45 -2.16
CA LEU A 53 33.89 12.68 -3.62
C LEU A 53 34.60 11.55 -4.38
N PRO A 54 35.85 11.14 -4.07
CA PRO A 54 36.51 10.02 -4.73
C PRO A 54 35.74 8.71 -4.58
N SER A 55 35.07 8.49 -3.45
CA SER A 55 34.27 7.29 -3.21
C SER A 55 32.98 7.26 -4.04
N ALA A 56 32.28 8.40 -4.12
CA ALA A 56 31.10 8.58 -4.97
C ALA A 56 31.46 8.59 -6.47
N ILE A 57 32.62 9.17 -6.82
CA ILE A 57 33.20 9.13 -8.17
C ILE A 57 33.66 7.72 -8.52
N LEU A 58 34.22 6.93 -7.59
CA LEU A 58 34.53 5.51 -7.80
C LEU A 58 33.27 4.67 -7.98
N ILE A 59 32.20 4.94 -7.23
CA ILE A 59 30.89 4.28 -7.43
C ILE A 59 30.26 4.72 -8.76
N LEU A 60 30.35 5.99 -9.14
CA LEU A 60 29.89 6.50 -10.43
C LEU A 60 30.75 6.01 -11.62
N LEU A 61 32.06 5.78 -11.43
CA LEU A 61 32.96 5.21 -12.42
C LEU A 61 32.81 3.69 -12.54
N ALA A 62 32.61 2.98 -11.43
CA ALA A 62 32.27 1.55 -11.46
C ALA A 62 30.88 1.33 -12.08
N ALA A 63 29.91 2.19 -11.75
CA ALA A 63 28.63 2.24 -12.45
C ALA A 63 28.84 2.62 -13.93
N SER A 64 29.70 3.59 -14.26
CA SER A 64 29.95 3.94 -15.66
C SER A 64 30.64 2.81 -16.42
N GLN A 65 31.45 1.95 -15.79
CA GLN A 65 31.96 0.74 -16.44
C GLN A 65 30.86 -0.32 -16.63
N ALA A 66 29.91 -0.44 -15.69
CA ALA A 66 28.72 -1.26 -15.88
C ALA A 66 27.75 -0.71 -16.96
N PHE A 67 27.76 0.61 -17.21
CA PHE A 67 27.05 1.25 -18.32
C PHE A 67 27.85 1.29 -19.64
N ALA A 68 29.19 1.23 -19.59
CA ALA A 68 30.08 1.27 -20.76
C ALA A 68 30.40 -0.11 -21.35
N GLN A 69 30.08 -1.21 -20.65
CA GLN A 69 30.07 -2.57 -21.24
C GLN A 69 28.85 -2.81 -22.16
N GLY A 70 28.38 -1.77 -22.86
CA GLY A 70 27.33 -1.85 -23.88
C GLY A 70 27.82 -2.33 -25.26
N GLU A 71 29.14 -2.46 -25.47
CA GLU A 71 29.74 -2.82 -26.78
C GLU A 71 30.53 -4.15 -26.77
N ALA A 72 30.36 -4.99 -25.76
CA ALA A 72 30.89 -6.36 -25.79
C ALA A 72 29.81 -7.33 -26.29
N HIS A 73 30.02 -7.95 -27.45
CA HIS A 73 29.16 -8.97 -28.06
C HIS A 73 29.09 -10.28 -27.23
N HIS A 74 28.45 -10.22 -26.07
CA HIS A 74 27.91 -11.39 -25.37
C HIS A 74 26.40 -11.39 -25.55
N SER A 75 25.81 -12.53 -25.92
CA SER A 75 24.36 -12.68 -26.04
C SER A 75 23.67 -12.14 -24.78
N PRO A 76 22.71 -11.20 -24.90
CA PRO A 76 22.13 -10.55 -23.73
C PRO A 76 21.45 -11.59 -22.85
N VAL A 77 21.98 -11.78 -21.65
CA VAL A 77 21.45 -12.74 -20.68
C VAL A 77 20.15 -12.16 -20.13
N ASP A 78 19.02 -12.63 -20.67
CA ASP A 78 17.67 -12.11 -20.37
C ASP A 78 17.35 -12.04 -18.87
N TYR A 79 17.75 -13.08 -18.11
CA TYR A 79 17.51 -13.24 -16.68
C TYR A 79 18.71 -13.87 -16.01
N ARG A 80 19.00 -13.46 -14.76
CA ARG A 80 20.00 -14.13 -13.90
C ARG A 80 19.33 -14.65 -12.64
N ASP A 81 19.82 -15.77 -12.13
CA ASP A 81 19.30 -16.40 -10.92
C ASP A 81 20.33 -16.40 -9.78
N ILE A 82 19.85 -16.54 -8.55
CA ILE A 82 20.66 -16.60 -7.33
C ILE A 82 20.50 -17.99 -6.71
N PRO A 83 21.60 -18.75 -6.53
CA PRO A 83 21.55 -20.08 -5.90
C PRO A 83 20.78 -20.09 -4.58
N TYR A 84 20.02 -21.15 -4.35
CA TYR A 84 19.21 -21.45 -3.16
C TYR A 84 18.03 -20.50 -2.87
N MET A 85 18.16 -19.19 -3.14
CA MET A 85 17.11 -18.20 -2.82
C MET A 85 16.13 -17.96 -3.98
N GLY A 86 16.61 -17.97 -5.22
CA GLY A 86 15.85 -17.57 -6.40
C GLY A 86 15.76 -16.04 -6.54
N SER A 87 16.09 -15.51 -7.72
CA SER A 87 16.09 -14.05 -7.98
C SER A 87 14.72 -13.39 -7.74
N ARG A 88 13.62 -14.10 -8.06
CA ARG A 88 12.24 -13.65 -7.82
C ARG A 88 11.94 -13.40 -6.34
N ASN A 89 12.43 -14.26 -5.44
CA ASN A 89 12.18 -14.11 -4.00
C ASN A 89 13.01 -12.97 -3.40
N LEU A 90 14.26 -12.79 -3.85
CA LEU A 90 15.08 -11.66 -3.42
C LEU A 90 14.46 -10.32 -3.84
N VAL A 91 14.09 -10.18 -5.11
CA VAL A 91 13.45 -8.97 -5.63
C VAL A 91 12.11 -8.71 -4.93
N TRP A 92 11.31 -9.74 -4.65
CA TRP A 92 10.08 -9.59 -3.86
C TRP A 92 10.36 -9.04 -2.46
N VAL A 93 11.28 -9.63 -1.70
CA VAL A 93 11.58 -9.15 -0.33
C VAL A 93 12.08 -7.69 -0.36
N PHE A 94 13.00 -7.33 -1.26
CA PHE A 94 13.50 -5.95 -1.34
C PHE A 94 12.43 -4.96 -1.83
N ALA A 95 11.62 -5.32 -2.83
CA ALA A 95 10.50 -4.51 -3.27
C ALA A 95 9.47 -4.31 -2.15
N GLN A 96 9.23 -5.35 -1.34
CA GLN A 96 8.28 -5.30 -0.24
C GLN A 96 8.78 -4.47 0.94
N LEU A 97 10.07 -4.55 1.27
CA LEU A 97 10.68 -3.69 2.30
C LEU A 97 10.70 -2.23 1.85
N HIS A 98 11.10 -1.96 0.59
CA HIS A 98 11.12 -0.61 0.04
C HIS A 98 9.72 0.02 -0.01
N ILE A 99 8.68 -0.71 -0.43
CA ILE A 99 7.31 -0.15 -0.48
C ILE A 99 6.71 0.10 0.90
N LEU A 100 7.05 -0.69 1.92
CA LEU A 100 6.61 -0.46 3.30
C LEU A 100 7.27 0.79 3.90
N PHE A 101 8.59 0.93 3.75
CA PHE A 101 9.33 2.11 4.19
C PHE A 101 8.91 3.38 3.42
N GLY A 102 8.77 3.29 2.09
CA GLY A 102 8.26 4.37 1.25
C GLY A 102 6.83 4.76 1.62
N GLY A 103 5.95 3.79 1.90
CA GLY A 103 4.59 4.06 2.35
C GLY A 103 4.53 4.82 3.68
N PHE A 104 5.40 4.47 4.63
CA PHE A 104 5.56 5.20 5.90
C PHE A 104 6.08 6.63 5.67
N VAL A 105 7.18 6.78 4.92
CA VAL A 105 7.81 8.09 4.63
C VAL A 105 6.90 9.03 3.84
N LEU A 106 6.02 8.50 2.98
CA LEU A 106 5.04 9.29 2.23
C LEU A 106 3.76 9.59 3.03
N GLY A 107 3.33 8.67 3.92
CA GLY A 107 2.07 8.81 4.68
C GLY A 107 2.18 9.69 5.92
N VAL A 108 3.29 9.59 6.66
CA VAL A 108 3.47 10.29 7.94
C VAL A 108 3.54 11.82 7.83
N PRO A 109 4.23 12.42 6.83
CA PRO A 109 4.27 13.88 6.65
C PRO A 109 2.90 14.53 6.46
N VAL A 110 1.91 13.81 5.90
CA VAL A 110 0.54 14.33 5.67
C VAL A 110 -0.09 14.72 7.00
N PHE A 111 -0.08 13.79 7.95
CA PHE A 111 -0.71 14.01 9.24
C PHE A 111 0.18 14.74 10.25
N ALA A 112 1.50 14.72 10.08
CA ALA A 112 2.40 15.61 10.81
C ALA A 112 2.10 17.08 10.48
N TRP A 113 1.96 17.41 9.19
CA TRP A 113 1.57 18.75 8.75
C TRP A 113 0.18 19.14 9.25
N ILE A 114 -0.82 18.24 9.17
CA ILE A 114 -2.16 18.50 9.73
C ILE A 114 -2.09 18.75 11.25
N CYS A 115 -1.30 17.98 12.01
CA CYS A 115 -1.09 18.22 13.43
C CYS A 115 -0.45 19.60 13.68
N GLU A 116 0.54 20.01 12.89
CA GLU A 116 1.14 21.33 13.03
C GLU A 116 0.14 22.45 12.73
N VAL A 117 -0.63 22.36 11.64
CA VAL A 117 -1.70 23.30 11.30
C VAL A 117 -2.70 23.43 12.45
N ILE A 118 -3.15 22.31 13.01
CA ILE A 118 -4.05 22.29 14.18
C ILE A 118 -3.37 22.95 15.38
N GLY A 119 -2.12 22.60 15.70
CA GLY A 119 -1.38 23.16 16.84
C GLY A 119 -1.16 24.67 16.74
N VAL A 120 -0.82 25.19 15.55
CA VAL A 120 -0.65 26.62 15.30
C VAL A 120 -1.99 27.35 15.37
N TRP A 121 -3.07 26.80 14.82
CA TRP A 121 -4.38 27.45 14.81
C TRP A 121 -5.08 27.44 16.18
N THR A 122 -5.04 26.30 16.89
CA THR A 122 -5.61 26.14 18.23
C THR A 122 -4.72 26.70 19.34
N LYS A 123 -3.46 27.03 19.04
CA LYS A 123 -2.40 27.41 20.00
C LYS A 123 -2.05 26.30 21.00
N GLU A 124 -2.29 25.04 20.64
CA GLU A 124 -1.98 23.88 21.46
C GLU A 124 -0.63 23.23 21.09
N GLU A 125 0.42 23.59 21.84
CA GLU A 125 1.81 23.11 21.65
C GLU A 125 1.96 21.57 21.65
N ARG A 126 1.00 20.81 22.22
CA ARG A 126 1.01 19.34 22.18
C ARG A 126 0.94 18.79 20.75
N TYR A 127 0.23 19.44 19.85
CA TYR A 127 0.12 19.01 18.45
C TYR A 127 1.38 19.37 17.65
N VAL A 128 2.00 20.53 17.94
CA VAL A 128 3.28 20.94 17.33
C VAL A 128 4.40 19.97 17.75
N ARG A 129 4.43 19.59 19.03
CA ARG A 129 5.34 18.54 19.54
C ARG A 129 5.11 17.20 18.85
N LEU A 130 3.86 16.79 18.69
CA LEU A 130 3.50 15.54 18.02
C LEU A 130 3.91 15.54 16.54
N ALA A 131 3.69 16.65 15.83
CA ALA A 131 4.15 16.83 14.44
C ALA A 131 5.67 16.67 14.33
N ARG A 132 6.43 17.29 15.25
CA ARG A 132 7.89 17.14 15.32
C ARG A 132 8.31 15.70 15.60
N ASP A 133 7.67 15.03 16.56
CA ASP A 133 7.94 13.61 16.87
C ASP A 133 7.72 12.72 15.63
N PHE A 134 6.69 12.99 14.84
CA PHE A 134 6.45 12.29 13.57
C PHE A 134 7.53 12.55 12.53
N ILE A 135 7.94 13.81 12.32
CA ILE A 135 8.98 14.13 11.32
C ILE A 135 10.36 13.60 11.75
N ASN A 136 10.67 13.56 13.05
CA ASN A 136 11.87 12.87 13.55
C ASN A 136 11.89 11.39 13.14
N LEU A 137 10.75 10.69 13.19
CA LEU A 137 10.62 9.31 12.73
C LEU A 137 10.75 9.19 11.20
N VAL A 138 10.21 10.15 10.44
CA VAL A 138 10.33 10.19 8.97
C VAL A 138 11.78 10.36 8.54
N VAL A 139 12.52 11.29 9.13
CA VAL A 139 13.95 11.51 8.80
C VAL A 139 14.77 10.24 9.04
N ALA A 140 14.55 9.55 10.16
CA ALA A 140 15.21 8.27 10.45
C ALA A 140 14.83 7.15 9.46
N ALA A 141 13.61 7.14 8.93
CA ALA A 141 13.12 6.16 7.96
C ALA A 141 13.49 6.49 6.50
N PHE A 142 13.77 7.77 6.18
CA PHE A 142 14.05 8.24 4.83
C PHE A 142 15.31 7.60 4.24
N GLU A 143 16.40 7.56 5.01
CA GLU A 143 17.68 6.96 4.58
C GLU A 143 17.54 5.44 4.31
N MET A 144 16.83 4.73 5.19
CA MET A 144 16.50 3.31 4.99
C MET A 144 15.66 3.09 3.72
N THR A 145 14.70 3.98 3.47
CA THR A 145 13.86 3.93 2.25
C THR A 145 14.72 4.08 1.00
N ALA A 146 15.63 5.06 0.98
CA ALA A 146 16.53 5.33 -0.13
C ALA A 146 17.49 4.16 -0.39
N MET A 147 18.10 3.60 0.67
CA MET A 147 19.00 2.46 0.59
C MET A 147 18.29 1.21 0.04
N LEU A 148 17.10 0.88 0.53
CA LEU A 148 16.31 -0.24 0.02
C LEU A 148 15.89 -0.04 -1.44
N GLY A 149 15.62 1.20 -1.86
CA GLY A 149 15.30 1.55 -3.24
C GLY A 149 16.51 1.41 -4.17
N ALA A 150 17.69 1.84 -3.73
CA ALA A 150 18.94 1.66 -4.47
C ALA A 150 19.28 0.17 -4.64
N PHE A 151 19.18 -0.64 -3.58
CA PHE A 151 19.38 -2.09 -3.69
C PHE A 151 18.35 -2.76 -4.59
N LEU A 152 17.08 -2.37 -4.52
CA LEU A 152 16.04 -2.87 -5.42
C LEU A 152 16.38 -2.58 -6.89
N LEU A 153 16.79 -1.35 -7.21
CA LEU A 153 17.21 -0.97 -8.57
C LEU A 153 18.41 -1.81 -9.03
N LEU A 154 19.45 -1.95 -8.19
CA LEU A 154 20.63 -2.75 -8.52
C LEU A 154 20.29 -4.23 -8.75
N PHE A 155 19.41 -4.82 -7.94
CA PHE A 155 18.95 -6.20 -8.16
C PHE A 155 18.10 -6.35 -9.42
N LEU A 156 17.24 -5.38 -9.74
CA LEU A 156 16.47 -5.41 -10.99
C LEU A 156 17.37 -5.31 -12.22
N LEU A 157 18.35 -4.41 -12.22
CA LEU A 157 19.35 -4.28 -13.30
C LEU A 157 20.21 -5.54 -13.44
N ALA A 158 20.61 -6.16 -12.33
CA ALA A 158 21.50 -7.32 -12.34
C ALA A 158 20.79 -8.65 -12.67
N LEU A 159 19.52 -8.81 -12.29
CA LEU A 159 18.78 -10.09 -12.34
C LEU A 159 17.68 -10.12 -13.40
N TYR A 160 17.10 -8.95 -13.74
CA TYR A 160 16.01 -8.81 -14.72
C TYR A 160 16.35 -7.77 -15.82
N PRO A 161 17.54 -7.86 -16.47
CA PRO A 161 17.95 -6.87 -17.46
C PRO A 161 16.94 -6.73 -18.61
N LYS A 162 16.36 -7.83 -19.11
CA LYS A 162 15.32 -7.78 -20.16
C LYS A 162 14.15 -6.86 -19.81
N VAL A 163 13.66 -6.96 -18.57
CA VAL A 163 12.54 -6.14 -18.07
C VAL A 163 12.97 -4.68 -17.91
N MET A 164 14.18 -4.45 -17.41
CA MET A 164 14.72 -3.11 -17.20
C MET A 164 15.03 -2.38 -18.51
N HIS A 165 15.52 -3.06 -19.55
CA HIS A 165 15.66 -2.49 -20.88
C HIS A 165 14.29 -2.08 -21.44
N TYR A 166 13.33 -3.01 -21.48
CA TYR A 166 11.98 -2.73 -22.01
C TYR A 166 11.29 -1.55 -21.30
N LEU A 167 11.38 -1.46 -19.97
CA LEU A 167 10.82 -0.32 -19.24
C LEU A 167 11.58 0.98 -19.52
N THR A 168 12.90 0.92 -19.73
CA THR A 168 13.73 2.11 -20.00
C THR A 168 13.46 2.70 -21.37
N ASP A 169 13.27 1.86 -22.40
CA ASP A 169 12.94 2.30 -23.77
C ASP A 169 11.64 3.13 -23.83
N ILE A 170 10.74 2.92 -22.86
CA ILE A 170 9.46 3.63 -22.71
C ILE A 170 9.58 4.81 -21.73
N PHE A 171 10.18 4.59 -20.55
CA PHE A 171 10.05 5.49 -19.40
C PHE A 171 11.28 6.34 -19.08
N TRP A 172 12.40 6.25 -19.81
CA TRP A 172 13.61 7.03 -19.50
C TRP A 172 13.39 8.53 -19.25
N PRO A 173 12.47 9.26 -19.92
CA PRO A 173 12.26 10.69 -19.63
C PRO A 173 11.73 10.92 -18.20
N THR A 174 10.93 9.97 -17.70
CA THR A 174 10.36 10.01 -16.34
C THR A 174 11.40 9.73 -15.26
N TYR A 175 12.53 9.11 -15.58
CA TYR A 175 13.61 8.85 -14.62
C TYR A 175 14.24 10.17 -14.14
N TYR A 176 14.47 11.12 -15.06
CA TYR A 176 14.94 12.48 -14.71
C TYR A 176 13.93 13.21 -13.82
N VAL A 177 12.64 13.14 -14.16
CA VAL A 177 11.56 13.71 -13.36
C VAL A 177 11.55 13.11 -11.95
N TYR A 178 11.68 11.78 -11.84
CA TYR A 178 11.71 11.08 -10.56
C TYR A 178 12.92 11.48 -9.69
N VAL A 179 14.13 11.56 -10.28
CA VAL A 179 15.35 11.98 -9.56
C VAL A 179 15.24 13.41 -9.05
N LEU A 180 14.71 14.33 -9.86
CA LEU A 180 14.49 15.73 -9.47
C LEU A 180 13.46 15.84 -8.33
N LEU A 181 12.33 15.14 -8.43
CA LEU A 181 11.30 15.10 -7.39
C LEU A 181 11.81 14.49 -6.09
N PHE A 182 12.59 13.41 -6.17
CA PHE A 182 13.21 12.75 -5.02
C PHE A 182 14.21 13.69 -4.32
N GLY A 183 15.13 14.32 -5.06
CA GLY A 183 16.07 15.31 -4.53
C GLY A 183 15.36 16.52 -3.90
N ALA A 184 14.32 17.04 -4.55
CA ALA A 184 13.49 18.10 -3.99
C ALA A 184 12.81 17.67 -2.68
N SER A 185 12.19 16.47 -2.64
CA SER A 185 11.53 15.95 -1.44
C SER A 185 12.50 15.84 -0.25
N MET A 186 13.74 15.43 -0.49
CA MET A 186 14.78 15.35 0.53
C MET A 186 15.13 16.73 1.09
N ILE A 187 15.40 17.70 0.20
CA ILE A 187 15.74 19.08 0.60
C ILE A 187 14.58 19.69 1.42
N ILE A 188 13.35 19.57 0.94
CA ILE A 188 12.17 20.12 1.62
C ILE A 188 11.94 19.40 2.97
N LEU A 189 12.15 18.09 3.06
CA LEU A 189 12.06 17.34 4.32
C LEU A 189 13.05 17.85 5.37
N TYR A 190 14.33 18.07 5.03
CA TYR A 190 15.31 18.60 5.98
C TYR A 190 15.04 20.07 6.36
N LEU A 191 14.56 20.89 5.43
CA LEU A 191 14.12 22.27 5.72
C LEU A 191 12.91 22.28 6.65
N TYR A 192 11.94 21.39 6.42
CA TYR A 192 10.75 21.25 7.25
C TYR A 192 11.08 20.70 8.66
N TRP A 193 11.96 19.69 8.74
CA TRP A 193 12.43 19.11 9.99
C TRP A 193 13.22 20.11 10.86
N SER A 194 14.23 20.77 10.27
CA SER A 194 15.01 21.79 10.99
C SER A 194 14.18 23.04 11.33
N GLY A 195 13.14 23.32 10.52
CA GLY A 195 12.20 24.41 10.72
C GLY A 195 11.52 24.47 12.08
N PHE A 196 11.27 23.31 12.71
CA PHE A 196 10.73 23.24 14.08
C PHE A 196 11.59 23.98 15.12
N GLU A 197 12.90 24.13 14.86
CA GLU A 197 13.80 24.93 15.70
C GLU A 197 14.16 26.28 15.07
N THR A 198 14.48 26.31 13.77
CA THR A 198 15.04 27.49 13.09
C THR A 198 13.99 28.51 12.64
N MET A 199 12.73 28.09 12.42
CA MET A 199 11.67 28.91 11.83
C MET A 199 10.53 29.25 12.80
N LYS A 200 10.77 29.22 14.12
CA LYS A 200 9.79 29.59 15.17
C LYS A 200 9.10 30.95 14.94
N ASN A 201 9.84 31.91 14.37
CA ASN A 201 9.36 33.27 14.05
C ASN A 201 8.82 33.40 12.62
N ARG A 202 8.91 32.35 11.78
CA ARG A 202 8.47 32.30 10.38
C ARG A 202 7.47 31.15 10.15
N ARG A 203 6.50 30.99 11.06
CA ARG A 203 5.54 29.87 11.08
C ARG A 203 4.81 29.64 9.75
N GLY A 204 4.45 30.71 9.03
CA GLY A 204 3.81 30.59 7.70
C GLY A 204 4.70 29.92 6.65
N LEU A 205 6.02 30.19 6.66
CA LEU A 205 6.98 29.52 5.78
C LEU A 205 7.17 28.05 6.18
N HIS A 206 7.22 27.76 7.48
CA HIS A 206 7.37 26.40 7.99
C HIS A 206 6.16 25.51 7.63
N LEU A 207 4.94 26.03 7.81
CA LEU A 207 3.70 25.39 7.33
C LEU A 207 3.66 25.24 5.81
N PHE A 208 4.15 26.22 5.04
CA PHE A 208 4.23 26.11 3.59
C PHE A 208 5.21 25.01 3.15
N LEU A 209 6.35 24.86 3.82
CA LEU A 209 7.29 23.77 3.55
C LEU A 209 6.69 22.40 3.86
N GLY A 210 5.90 22.27 4.93
CA GLY A 210 5.17 21.03 5.21
C GLY A 210 4.10 20.70 4.17
N PHE A 211 3.40 21.70 3.63
CA PHE A 211 2.50 21.52 2.49
C PHE A 211 3.26 21.10 1.22
N LEU A 212 4.34 21.82 0.89
CA LEU A 212 5.16 21.57 -0.29
C LEU A 212 5.82 20.19 -0.26
N LEU A 213 6.27 19.73 0.92
CA LEU A 213 6.77 18.37 1.13
C LEU A 213 5.74 17.33 0.70
N ASN A 214 4.49 17.48 1.17
CA ASN A 214 3.41 16.56 0.85
C ASN A 214 3.01 16.62 -0.64
N LEU A 215 3.02 17.81 -1.25
CA LEU A 215 2.76 17.96 -2.68
C LEU A 215 3.84 17.28 -3.54
N VAL A 216 5.13 17.49 -3.25
CA VAL A 216 6.23 16.84 -3.98
C VAL A 216 6.23 15.33 -3.73
N ALA A 217 6.00 14.89 -2.49
CA ALA A 217 5.87 13.49 -2.13
C ALA A 217 4.75 12.76 -2.91
N LEU A 218 3.64 13.45 -3.20
CA LEU A 218 2.56 12.90 -4.04
C LEU A 218 3.05 12.63 -5.47
N PHE A 219 3.84 13.52 -6.08
CA PHE A 219 4.43 13.27 -7.39
C PHE A 219 5.52 12.18 -7.36
N VAL A 220 6.32 12.10 -6.29
CA VAL A 220 7.26 10.99 -6.05
C VAL A 220 6.54 9.64 -5.99
N LEU A 221 5.28 9.59 -5.50
CA LEU A 221 4.44 8.39 -5.54
C LEU A 221 3.91 8.09 -6.96
N PHE A 222 3.48 9.12 -7.69
CA PHE A 222 2.81 8.97 -8.98
C PHE A 222 3.72 8.39 -10.09
N VAL A 223 5.00 8.76 -10.11
CA VAL A 223 5.91 8.33 -11.18
C VAL A 223 6.23 6.83 -11.12
N PRO A 224 6.71 6.24 -10.00
CA PRO A 224 6.93 4.78 -9.93
C PRO A 224 5.62 3.97 -9.98
N ASN A 225 4.49 4.57 -9.60
CA ASN A 225 3.19 3.95 -9.85
C ASN A 225 2.93 3.75 -11.34
N SER A 226 3.32 4.68 -12.21
CA SER A 226 3.17 4.51 -13.66
C SER A 226 3.89 3.27 -14.19
N TRP A 227 5.15 3.05 -13.76
CA TRP A 227 5.96 1.90 -14.15
C TRP A 227 5.38 0.58 -13.64
N ALA A 228 4.79 0.59 -12.43
CA ALA A 228 4.17 -0.58 -11.81
C ALA A 228 2.76 -0.88 -12.37
N THR A 229 1.99 0.14 -12.77
CA THR A 229 0.65 -0.05 -13.33
C THR A 229 0.65 -0.34 -14.81
N PHE A 230 1.57 0.23 -15.60
CA PHE A 230 1.79 -0.16 -16.99
C PHE A 230 2.16 -1.65 -17.11
N GLN A 231 2.89 -2.15 -16.12
CA GLN A 231 3.21 -3.57 -15.94
C GLN A 231 1.98 -4.49 -15.75
N THR A 232 0.86 -3.98 -15.25
CA THR A 232 -0.39 -4.72 -15.01
C THR A 232 -1.43 -4.48 -16.12
N SER A 233 -1.54 -3.22 -16.56
CA SER A 233 -2.45 -2.79 -17.61
C SER A 233 -1.68 -1.99 -18.67
N PRO A 234 -0.86 -2.63 -19.52
CA PRO A 234 -0.16 -1.91 -20.58
C PRO A 234 -1.13 -1.31 -21.60
N VAL A 235 -0.66 -0.28 -22.29
CA VAL A 235 -1.38 0.37 -23.40
C VAL A 235 -0.57 0.20 -24.69
N VAL A 236 -1.25 0.29 -25.83
CA VAL A 236 -0.59 0.26 -27.14
C VAL A 236 0.23 1.53 -27.33
N LEU A 237 1.50 1.37 -27.74
CA LEU A 237 2.43 2.46 -28.01
C LEU A 237 2.87 2.33 -29.46
N SER A 238 2.61 3.34 -30.29
CA SER A 238 3.05 3.32 -31.69
C SER A 238 4.54 3.63 -31.81
N ALA A 239 5.18 3.08 -32.85
CA ALA A 239 6.63 3.12 -33.00
C ALA A 239 7.17 4.55 -33.23
N ASP A 240 6.37 5.39 -33.89
CA ASP A 240 6.62 6.79 -34.27
C ASP A 240 6.48 7.79 -33.10
N MET A 241 5.96 7.39 -31.94
CA MET A 241 5.87 8.27 -30.77
C MET A 241 7.26 8.72 -30.29
N GLY A 242 7.49 10.04 -30.28
CA GLY A 242 8.63 10.64 -29.58
C GLY A 242 8.63 10.29 -28.08
N ALA A 243 9.83 10.22 -27.47
CA ALA A 243 10.02 9.63 -26.14
C ALA A 243 9.08 10.18 -25.04
N TRP A 244 8.86 11.50 -24.99
CA TRP A 244 7.93 12.10 -24.03
C TRP A 244 6.47 11.71 -24.26
N ALA A 245 6.02 11.62 -25.52
CA ALA A 245 4.67 11.18 -25.86
C ALA A 245 4.47 9.69 -25.51
N LYS A 246 5.47 8.86 -25.81
CA LYS A 246 5.50 7.42 -25.49
C LYS A 246 5.41 7.19 -23.97
N ALA A 247 6.24 7.89 -23.19
CA ALA A 247 6.22 7.83 -21.73
C ALA A 247 4.89 8.32 -21.12
N TRP A 248 4.32 9.40 -21.67
CA TRP A 248 3.05 9.96 -21.21
C TRP A 248 1.86 9.05 -21.52
N ALA A 249 1.81 8.46 -22.72
CA ALA A 249 0.82 7.45 -23.09
C ALA A 249 0.91 6.23 -22.17
N ALA A 250 2.11 5.68 -21.97
CA ALA A 250 2.36 4.54 -21.09
C ALA A 250 1.96 4.79 -19.63
N MET A 251 2.14 6.03 -19.14
CA MET A 251 1.72 6.43 -17.81
C MET A 251 0.20 6.51 -17.64
N GLN A 252 -0.53 7.00 -18.64
CA GLN A 252 -2.00 7.12 -18.60
C GLN A 252 -2.73 5.78 -18.81
N ASN A 253 -2.22 4.71 -18.21
CA ASN A 253 -2.87 3.41 -18.23
C ASN A 253 -4.08 3.34 -17.26
N PRO A 254 -5.07 2.45 -17.50
CA PRO A 254 -6.33 2.44 -16.75
C PRO A 254 -6.20 2.25 -15.24
N THR A 255 -5.16 1.54 -14.76
CA THR A 255 -4.99 1.30 -13.32
C THR A 255 -4.16 2.36 -12.59
N TRP A 256 -3.53 3.32 -13.30
CA TRP A 256 -2.64 4.32 -12.70
C TRP A 256 -3.33 5.20 -11.65
N TRP A 257 -4.43 5.88 -12.00
CA TRP A 257 -5.20 6.72 -11.06
C TRP A 257 -5.79 5.93 -9.88
N PRO A 258 -6.46 4.78 -10.08
CA PRO A 258 -6.91 3.93 -8.99
C PRO A 258 -5.78 3.49 -8.03
N VAL A 259 -4.61 3.09 -8.56
CA VAL A 259 -3.44 2.74 -7.72
C VAL A 259 -2.91 3.96 -6.98
N ASN A 260 -2.82 5.14 -7.60
CA ASN A 260 -2.39 6.37 -6.95
C ASN A 260 -3.24 6.68 -5.71
N ILE A 261 -4.57 6.64 -5.87
CA ILE A 261 -5.52 6.94 -4.80
C ILE A 261 -5.52 5.84 -3.73
N HIS A 262 -5.52 4.56 -4.13
CA HIS A 262 -5.42 3.44 -3.20
C HIS A 262 -4.13 3.48 -2.38
N ARG A 263 -2.97 3.72 -3.01
CA ARG A 263 -1.69 3.81 -2.30
C ARG A 263 -1.61 5.04 -1.41
N PHE A 264 -2.13 6.20 -1.83
CA PHE A 264 -2.17 7.39 -0.97
C PHE A 264 -2.95 7.13 0.32
N ILE A 265 -4.17 6.57 0.23
CA ILE A 265 -4.97 6.22 1.40
C ILE A 265 -4.29 5.10 2.21
N SER A 266 -3.77 4.05 1.56
CA SER A 266 -3.06 2.95 2.24
C SER A 266 -1.83 3.43 3.00
N ASN A 267 -1.11 4.44 2.51
CA ASN A 267 0.04 5.03 3.19
C ASN A 267 -0.38 5.78 4.47
N ILE A 268 -1.54 6.45 4.47
CA ILE A 268 -2.11 7.08 5.67
C ILE A 268 -2.51 6.00 6.70
N VAL A 269 -3.13 4.90 6.25
CA VAL A 269 -3.49 3.77 7.13
C VAL A 269 -2.25 3.14 7.77
N LEU A 270 -1.22 2.84 6.96
CA LEU A 270 0.06 2.31 7.39
C LEU A 270 0.74 3.25 8.39
N GLY A 271 0.90 4.52 8.04
CA GLY A 271 1.54 5.53 8.88
C GLY A 271 0.82 5.70 10.22
N GLY A 272 -0.51 5.79 10.22
CA GLY A 272 -1.32 5.91 11.42
C GLY A 272 -1.16 4.71 12.37
N PHE A 273 -1.30 3.49 11.86
CA PHE A 273 -1.15 2.29 12.70
C PHE A 273 0.29 2.06 13.17
N LEU A 274 1.32 2.35 12.36
CA LEU A 274 2.71 2.27 12.79
C LEU A 274 3.05 3.31 13.87
N VAL A 275 2.57 4.54 13.73
CA VAL A 275 2.65 5.56 14.79
C VAL A 275 1.91 5.12 16.05
N GLY A 276 0.73 4.49 15.88
CA GLY A 276 -0.04 3.90 16.97
C GLY A 276 0.76 2.85 17.73
N ALA A 277 1.36 1.89 17.03
CA ALA A 277 2.20 0.85 17.62
C ALA A 277 3.50 1.38 18.22
N TYR A 278 4.12 2.42 17.65
CA TYR A 278 5.24 3.11 18.28
C TYR A 278 4.82 3.74 19.62
N GLY A 279 3.70 4.47 19.64
CA GLY A 279 3.09 4.97 20.88
C GLY A 279 2.82 3.85 21.88
N ALA A 280 2.29 2.71 21.42
CA ALA A 280 2.03 1.54 22.25
C ALA A 280 3.29 0.95 22.89
N VAL A 281 4.36 0.73 22.11
CA VAL A 281 5.64 0.21 22.62
C VAL A 281 6.27 1.20 23.60
N ARG A 282 6.26 2.50 23.28
CA ARG A 282 6.79 3.55 24.16
C ARG A 282 5.97 3.70 25.45
N TYR A 283 4.65 3.55 25.40
CA TYR A 283 3.77 3.52 26.57
C TYR A 283 4.08 2.34 27.49
N LEU A 284 4.26 1.14 26.94
CA LEU A 284 4.59 -0.07 27.71
C LEU A 284 5.98 -0.03 28.36
N GLY A 285 6.89 0.80 27.82
CA GLY A 285 8.21 1.07 28.37
C GLY A 285 8.35 2.43 29.09
N ALA A 286 7.26 3.15 29.36
CA ALA A 286 7.32 4.49 29.95
C ALA A 286 7.42 4.44 31.49
N GLU A 287 8.51 4.98 32.02
CA GLU A 287 8.82 5.00 33.46
C GLU A 287 8.17 6.17 34.22
N THR A 288 7.73 7.22 33.52
CA THR A 288 7.10 8.42 34.12
C THR A 288 5.64 8.58 33.67
N GLU A 289 4.81 9.17 34.54
CA GLU A 289 3.40 9.44 34.25
C GLU A 289 3.23 10.35 33.01
N GLN A 290 4.01 11.44 32.92
CA GLN A 290 4.00 12.34 31.76
C GLN A 290 4.36 11.64 30.44
N ALA A 291 5.32 10.70 30.46
CA ALA A 291 5.64 9.90 29.27
C ALA A 291 4.49 8.95 28.91
N ARG A 292 3.86 8.32 29.91
CA ARG A 292 2.67 7.49 29.69
C ARG A 292 1.52 8.30 29.08
N GLU A 293 1.24 9.50 29.58
CA GLU A 293 0.21 10.38 29.02
C GLU A 293 0.50 10.76 27.57
N HIS A 294 1.74 11.17 27.25
CA HIS A 294 2.17 11.52 25.88
C HIS A 294 2.03 10.35 24.92
N TYR A 295 2.52 9.17 25.29
CA TYR A 295 2.45 7.99 24.42
C TYR A 295 1.04 7.38 24.32
N ASP A 296 0.19 7.57 25.33
CA ASP A 296 -1.22 7.23 25.27
C ASP A 296 -2.00 8.12 24.29
N TRP A 297 -1.68 9.43 24.30
CA TRP A 297 -2.18 10.40 23.32
C TRP A 297 -1.68 10.08 21.90
N MET A 298 -0.38 9.80 21.74
CA MET A 298 0.23 9.42 20.46
C MET A 298 -0.41 8.13 19.89
N GLY A 299 -0.62 7.12 20.74
CA GLY A 299 -1.31 5.88 20.37
C GLY A 299 -2.74 6.13 19.90
N TYR A 300 -3.46 7.04 20.55
CA TYR A 300 -4.81 7.44 20.15
C TYR A 300 -4.83 8.17 18.81
N VAL A 301 -3.94 9.15 18.60
CA VAL A 301 -3.87 9.90 17.34
C VAL A 301 -3.48 8.97 16.19
N GLY A 302 -2.52 8.05 16.39
CA GLY A 302 -2.18 7.02 15.42
C GLY A 302 -3.36 6.12 15.05
N ASN A 303 -4.08 5.57 16.04
CA ASN A 303 -5.28 4.75 15.78
C ASN A 303 -6.39 5.54 15.08
N PHE A 304 -6.57 6.82 15.42
CA PHE A 304 -7.53 7.70 14.76
C PHE A 304 -7.18 7.92 13.27
N ILE A 305 -5.94 8.26 12.96
CA ILE A 305 -5.47 8.45 11.58
C ILE A 305 -5.59 7.14 10.79
N GLY A 306 -5.11 6.04 11.36
CA GLY A 306 -5.17 4.71 10.75
C GLY A 306 -6.61 4.30 10.45
N MET A 307 -7.52 4.53 11.41
CA MET A 307 -8.94 4.25 11.24
C MET A 307 -9.60 5.13 10.18
N PHE A 308 -9.30 6.44 10.15
CA PHE A 308 -9.92 7.36 9.19
C PHE A 308 -9.54 6.99 7.75
N GLY A 309 -8.29 6.61 7.51
CA GLY A 309 -7.89 6.01 6.23
C GLY A 309 -8.59 4.67 5.97
N LEU A 310 -8.70 3.80 6.98
CA LEU A 310 -9.30 2.46 6.83
C LEU A 310 -10.80 2.53 6.49
N LEU A 311 -11.53 3.55 6.97
CA LEU A 311 -12.94 3.79 6.63
C LEU A 311 -13.15 4.13 5.13
N THR A 312 -12.09 4.54 4.41
CA THR A 312 -12.16 4.92 2.99
C THR A 312 -11.37 4.00 2.05
N LEU A 313 -10.38 3.27 2.56
CA LEU A 313 -9.52 2.38 1.78
C LEU A 313 -10.27 1.27 1.00
N PRO A 314 -11.33 0.62 1.54
CA PRO A 314 -12.10 -0.38 0.80
C PRO A 314 -12.68 0.16 -0.52
N PHE A 315 -13.03 1.44 -0.58
CA PHE A 315 -13.58 2.08 -1.79
C PHE A 315 -12.53 2.23 -2.88
N ALA A 316 -11.32 2.70 -2.51
CA ALA A 316 -10.20 2.79 -3.45
C ALA A 316 -9.71 1.39 -3.89
N GLY A 317 -9.76 0.40 -3.00
CA GLY A 317 -9.50 -1.00 -3.35
C GLY A 317 -10.53 -1.61 -4.30
N TYR A 318 -11.82 -1.31 -4.08
CA TYR A 318 -12.91 -1.73 -4.97
C TYR A 318 -12.76 -1.12 -6.36
N TRP A 319 -12.52 0.19 -6.44
CA TRP A 319 -12.30 0.88 -7.71
C TRP A 319 -11.09 0.31 -8.48
N LEU A 320 -9.95 0.12 -7.81
CA LEU A 320 -8.78 -0.51 -8.41
C LEU A 320 -9.10 -1.92 -8.96
N SER A 321 -9.78 -2.75 -8.17
CA SER A 321 -10.14 -4.11 -8.60
C SER A 321 -11.14 -4.11 -9.77
N ARG A 322 -12.05 -3.14 -9.79
CA ARG A 322 -12.98 -2.90 -10.90
C ARG A 322 -12.24 -2.54 -12.19
N GLU A 323 -11.28 -1.60 -12.16
CA GLU A 323 -10.52 -1.25 -13.37
C GLU A 323 -9.65 -2.41 -13.87
N ILE A 324 -9.06 -3.21 -12.97
CA ILE A 324 -8.34 -4.44 -13.36
C ILE A 324 -9.29 -5.44 -14.06
N TYR A 325 -10.51 -5.61 -13.55
CA TYR A 325 -11.52 -6.51 -14.11
C TYR A 325 -12.04 -6.02 -15.48
N ILE A 326 -12.32 -4.72 -15.62
CA ILE A 326 -12.74 -4.10 -16.90
C ILE A 326 -11.61 -4.17 -17.92
N TYR A 327 -10.36 -3.98 -17.48
CA TYR A 327 -9.20 -4.14 -18.34
C TYR A 327 -9.06 -5.60 -18.83
N SER A 328 -9.03 -6.58 -17.91
CA SER A 328 -8.97 -8.00 -18.26
C SER A 328 -9.87 -8.83 -17.35
N GLN A 329 -10.92 -9.41 -17.94
CA GLN A 329 -11.77 -10.40 -17.28
C GLN A 329 -10.94 -11.59 -16.80
N GLN A 330 -9.88 -12.00 -17.52
CA GLN A 330 -9.01 -13.10 -17.11
C GLN A 330 -8.22 -12.79 -15.83
N MET A 331 -7.68 -11.57 -15.68
CA MET A 331 -7.07 -11.15 -14.40
C MET A 331 -8.11 -11.05 -13.29
N GLY A 332 -9.31 -10.57 -13.62
CA GLY A 332 -10.46 -10.52 -12.72
C GLY A 332 -10.88 -11.90 -12.19
N ILE A 333 -10.99 -12.89 -13.07
CA ILE A 333 -11.25 -14.29 -12.73
C ILE A 333 -10.10 -14.83 -11.89
N THR A 334 -8.85 -14.65 -12.32
CA THR A 334 -7.64 -15.10 -11.59
C THR A 334 -7.64 -14.62 -10.14
N LEU A 335 -7.99 -13.34 -9.92
CA LEU A 335 -8.12 -12.74 -8.60
C LEU A 335 -9.31 -13.29 -7.81
N MET A 336 -10.54 -13.26 -8.36
CA MET A 336 -11.77 -13.42 -7.57
C MET A 336 -12.37 -14.83 -7.58
N GLY A 337 -12.15 -15.62 -8.63
CA GLY A 337 -12.68 -16.99 -8.79
C GLY A 337 -11.63 -18.06 -9.06
N GLY A 338 -10.39 -17.67 -9.38
CA GLY A 338 -9.26 -18.54 -9.69
C GLY A 338 -8.39 -18.85 -8.47
N PHE A 339 -7.12 -19.16 -8.70
CA PHE A 339 -6.20 -19.64 -7.66
C PHE A 339 -5.91 -18.61 -6.55
N LEU A 340 -6.14 -17.30 -6.79
CA LEU A 340 -6.00 -16.25 -5.78
C LEU A 340 -7.30 -15.93 -5.00
N SER A 341 -8.42 -16.59 -5.32
CA SER A 341 -9.72 -16.34 -4.64
C SER A 341 -9.63 -16.50 -3.11
N TRP A 342 -8.91 -17.51 -2.64
CA TRP A 342 -8.69 -17.75 -1.21
C TRP A 342 -7.79 -16.70 -0.53
N LEU A 343 -6.93 -16.01 -1.28
CA LEU A 343 -6.18 -14.87 -0.75
C LEU A 343 -7.10 -13.68 -0.44
N TRP A 344 -8.24 -13.54 -1.11
CA TRP A 344 -9.26 -12.55 -0.73
C TRP A 344 -10.01 -12.94 0.54
N ILE A 345 -10.14 -14.23 0.85
CA ILE A 345 -10.65 -14.70 2.15
C ILE A 345 -9.63 -14.43 3.27
N ILE A 346 -8.33 -14.60 3.01
CA ILE A 346 -7.28 -14.16 3.96
C ILE A 346 -7.31 -12.64 4.13
N GLN A 347 -7.47 -11.86 3.05
CA GLN A 347 -7.63 -10.40 3.11
C GLN A 347 -8.88 -10.02 3.93
N ALA A 348 -9.99 -10.75 3.79
CA ALA A 348 -11.19 -10.54 4.58
C ALA A 348 -10.93 -10.72 6.09
N VAL A 349 -10.21 -11.76 6.50
CA VAL A 349 -9.76 -11.96 7.89
C VAL A 349 -8.90 -10.78 8.37
N LEU A 350 -7.92 -10.35 7.57
CA LEU A 350 -7.02 -9.25 7.91
C LEU A 350 -7.79 -7.93 8.11
N ILE A 351 -8.71 -7.60 7.20
CA ILE A 351 -9.57 -6.40 7.31
C ILE A 351 -10.44 -6.48 8.57
N GLY A 352 -11.04 -7.64 8.85
CA GLY A 352 -11.81 -7.87 10.07
C GLY A 352 -11.00 -7.62 11.35
N ILE A 353 -9.75 -8.11 11.40
CA ILE A 353 -8.83 -7.85 12.52
C ILE A 353 -8.57 -6.34 12.66
N LEU A 354 -8.28 -5.63 11.57
CA LEU A 354 -8.03 -4.18 11.60
C LEU A 354 -9.23 -3.40 12.15
N PHE A 355 -10.45 -3.70 11.68
CA PHE A 355 -11.66 -3.06 12.16
C PHE A 355 -11.93 -3.39 13.64
N LEU A 356 -11.84 -4.66 14.05
CA LEU A 356 -12.12 -5.09 15.42
C LEU A 356 -11.10 -4.54 16.42
N ALA A 357 -9.80 -4.61 16.13
CA ALA A 357 -8.76 -4.10 17.04
C ALA A 357 -8.78 -2.57 17.16
N SER A 358 -9.02 -1.84 16.05
CA SER A 358 -9.18 -0.38 16.08
C SER A 358 -10.39 0.08 16.90
N ASN A 359 -11.53 -0.59 16.75
CA ASN A 359 -12.73 -0.32 17.53
C ASN A 359 -12.54 -0.68 19.01
N TYR A 360 -11.98 -1.85 19.29
CA TYR A 360 -11.68 -2.29 20.65
C TYR A 360 -10.76 -1.32 21.39
N TYR A 361 -9.77 -0.74 20.70
CA TYR A 361 -8.95 0.32 21.26
C TYR A 361 -9.76 1.56 21.66
N PHE A 362 -10.67 2.06 20.80
CA PHE A 362 -11.55 3.18 21.16
C PHE A 362 -12.48 2.84 22.33
N TRP A 363 -13.01 1.60 22.38
CA TRP A 363 -13.88 1.18 23.47
C TRP A 363 -13.16 1.07 24.81
N LEU A 364 -11.91 0.58 24.81
CA LEU A 364 -11.04 0.64 25.99
C LEU A 364 -10.74 2.09 26.37
N GLY A 365 -10.52 2.97 25.38
CA GLY A 365 -10.35 4.40 25.61
C GLY A 365 -11.56 5.04 26.32
N LEU A 366 -12.78 4.76 25.85
CA LEU A 366 -14.01 5.15 26.54
C LEU A 366 -14.09 4.55 27.95
N ALA A 367 -13.82 3.25 28.09
CA ALA A 367 -13.94 2.53 29.35
C ALA A 367 -12.97 2.98 30.46
N TYR A 368 -11.74 3.37 30.09
CA TYR A 368 -10.67 3.68 31.05
C TYR A 368 -10.28 5.16 31.13
N ARG A 369 -10.49 5.98 30.08
CA ARG A 369 -10.15 7.41 30.10
C ARG A 369 -11.32 8.30 30.54
N THR A 370 -12.57 7.87 30.37
CA THR A 370 -13.77 8.70 30.62
C THR A 370 -14.44 8.39 31.97
N GLN A 371 -14.92 9.42 32.66
CA GLN A 371 -15.74 9.25 33.85
C GLN A 371 -17.18 8.87 33.46
N GLY A 372 -17.82 7.98 34.23
CA GLY A 372 -19.18 7.50 33.94
C GLY A 372 -19.27 6.54 32.75
N ALA A 373 -18.20 5.80 32.45
CA ALA A 373 -18.08 4.94 31.27
C ALA A 373 -19.18 3.86 31.11
N GLY A 374 -19.88 3.49 32.19
CA GLY A 374 -20.95 2.49 32.17
C GLY A 374 -22.04 2.75 31.12
N ARG A 375 -22.34 4.03 30.81
CA ARG A 375 -23.33 4.42 29.79
C ARG A 375 -23.00 3.96 28.37
N TYR A 376 -21.73 3.66 28.07
CA TYR A 376 -21.31 3.22 26.74
C TYR A 376 -21.29 1.70 26.58
N ARG A 377 -21.42 0.92 27.66
CA ARG A 377 -21.28 -0.54 27.65
C ARG A 377 -22.28 -1.22 26.70
N THR A 378 -23.56 -0.85 26.77
CA THR A 378 -24.59 -1.45 25.91
C THR A 378 -24.38 -1.10 24.43
N PRO A 379 -24.18 0.19 24.04
CA PRO A 379 -23.78 0.53 22.67
C PRO A 379 -22.55 -0.23 22.16
N MET A 380 -21.49 -0.39 22.96
CA MET A 380 -20.29 -1.15 22.57
C MET A 380 -20.61 -2.61 22.24
N LEU A 381 -21.45 -3.27 23.05
CA LEU A 381 -21.84 -4.66 22.84
C LEU A 381 -22.71 -4.83 21.58
N VAL A 382 -23.63 -3.89 21.32
CA VAL A 382 -24.44 -3.88 20.10
C VAL A 382 -23.56 -3.68 18.87
N MET A 383 -22.64 -2.70 18.91
CA MET A 383 -21.68 -2.48 17.81
C MET A 383 -20.80 -3.71 17.58
N LEU A 384 -20.30 -4.35 18.63
CA LEU A 384 -19.53 -5.60 18.51
C LEU A 384 -20.35 -6.70 17.84
N ALA A 385 -21.60 -6.91 18.24
CA ALA A 385 -22.46 -7.92 17.62
C ALA A 385 -22.68 -7.65 16.12
N VAL A 386 -22.97 -6.40 15.74
CA VAL A 386 -23.15 -6.03 14.32
C VAL A 386 -21.84 -6.16 13.53
N LEU A 387 -20.69 -5.76 14.10
CA LEU A 387 -19.38 -5.93 13.47
C LEU A 387 -19.04 -7.41 13.25
N LEU A 388 -19.32 -8.28 14.22
CA LEU A 388 -19.11 -9.73 14.10
C LEU A 388 -20.05 -10.36 13.05
N LEU A 389 -21.32 -9.97 13.02
CA LEU A 389 -22.27 -10.43 11.98
C LEU A 389 -21.82 -10.00 10.58
N CYS A 390 -21.43 -8.74 10.41
CA CYS A 390 -20.89 -8.24 9.14
C CYS A 390 -19.59 -8.98 8.75
N PHE A 391 -18.73 -9.26 9.73
CA PHE A 391 -17.48 -9.99 9.49
C PHE A 391 -17.73 -11.45 9.06
N ILE A 392 -18.70 -12.15 9.66
CA ILE A 392 -19.10 -13.51 9.26
C ILE A 392 -19.61 -13.52 7.80
N VAL A 393 -20.47 -12.57 7.43
CA VAL A 393 -20.94 -12.43 6.04
C VAL A 393 -19.77 -12.14 5.09
N TRP A 394 -18.89 -11.20 5.45
CA TRP A 394 -17.72 -10.81 4.65
C TRP A 394 -16.73 -11.97 4.44
N LEU A 395 -16.55 -12.82 5.46
CA LEU A 395 -15.69 -14.01 5.45
C LEU A 395 -16.23 -15.14 4.56
N THR A 396 -17.50 -15.11 4.17
CA THR A 396 -18.13 -16.24 3.48
C THR A 396 -17.59 -16.43 2.04
N PRO A 397 -17.06 -17.61 1.66
CA PRO A 397 -16.60 -17.88 0.30
C PRO A 397 -17.77 -18.12 -0.65
N HIS A 398 -17.66 -17.62 -1.88
CA HIS A 398 -18.65 -17.87 -2.94
C HIS A 398 -18.48 -19.27 -3.56
N SER A 399 -17.22 -19.66 -3.80
CA SER A 399 -16.81 -20.95 -4.33
C SER A 399 -16.08 -21.74 -3.26
N VAL A 400 -16.66 -22.87 -2.86
CA VAL A 400 -15.97 -23.87 -2.02
C VAL A 400 -15.23 -24.82 -2.96
N VAL A 401 -14.00 -25.22 -2.60
CA VAL A 401 -13.31 -26.29 -3.33
C VAL A 401 -13.97 -27.61 -2.92
N ALA A 402 -14.80 -28.14 -3.80
CA ALA A 402 -15.60 -29.34 -3.59
C ALA A 402 -15.29 -30.39 -4.67
N SER A 403 -15.32 -31.66 -4.28
CA SER A 403 -15.29 -32.78 -5.23
C SER A 403 -16.56 -32.81 -6.09
N ILE A 404 -16.52 -33.55 -7.20
CA ILE A 404 -17.69 -33.75 -8.08
C ILE A 404 -18.86 -34.40 -7.31
N ALA A 405 -18.58 -35.27 -6.33
CA ALA A 405 -19.59 -35.88 -5.48
C ALA A 405 -20.26 -34.85 -4.56
N GLU A 406 -19.48 -33.99 -3.91
CA GLU A 406 -19.99 -32.92 -3.04
C GLU A 406 -20.75 -31.85 -3.85
N ALA A 407 -20.27 -31.47 -5.04
CA ALA A 407 -20.98 -30.55 -5.93
C ALA A 407 -22.34 -31.10 -6.36
N ARG A 408 -22.43 -32.41 -6.67
CA ARG A 408 -23.71 -33.09 -6.93
C ARG A 408 -24.61 -33.10 -5.68
N ALA A 409 -24.06 -33.39 -4.50
CA ALA A 409 -24.81 -33.39 -3.24
C ALA A 409 -25.32 -31.99 -2.84
N MET A 410 -24.60 -30.92 -3.19
CA MET A 410 -25.03 -29.53 -3.02
C MET A 410 -26.05 -29.05 -4.06
N GLY A 411 -26.37 -29.85 -5.07
CA GLY A 411 -27.27 -29.48 -6.16
C GLY A 411 -26.68 -28.55 -7.21
N GLY A 412 -25.35 -28.35 -7.24
CA GLY A 412 -24.68 -27.47 -8.20
C GLY A 412 -23.25 -27.08 -7.82
N ALA A 413 -22.65 -26.18 -8.61
CA ALA A 413 -21.28 -25.70 -8.41
C ALA A 413 -21.10 -24.78 -7.18
N HIS A 414 -22.19 -24.35 -6.53
CA HIS A 414 -22.17 -23.45 -5.38
C HIS A 414 -23.07 -23.99 -4.27
N HIS A 415 -22.61 -23.86 -3.02
CA HIS A 415 -23.37 -24.25 -1.85
C HIS A 415 -24.60 -23.33 -1.67
N PRO A 416 -25.83 -23.85 -1.41
CA PRO A 416 -27.06 -23.05 -1.38
C PRO A 416 -27.02 -21.81 -0.48
N VAL A 417 -26.50 -21.92 0.74
CA VAL A 417 -26.35 -20.78 1.69
C VAL A 417 -25.10 -19.95 1.43
N LEU A 418 -23.91 -20.57 1.39
CA LEU A 418 -22.63 -19.86 1.29
C LEU A 418 -22.47 -19.15 -0.06
N GLY A 419 -22.98 -19.72 -1.16
CA GLY A 419 -22.96 -19.06 -2.48
C GLY A 419 -23.72 -17.74 -2.48
N VAL A 420 -24.89 -17.68 -1.81
CA VAL A 420 -25.69 -16.47 -1.65
C VAL A 420 -24.96 -15.43 -0.79
N LEU A 421 -24.43 -15.80 0.37
CA LEU A 421 -23.68 -14.84 1.22
C LEU A 421 -22.30 -14.46 0.64
N GLY A 422 -21.75 -15.28 -0.25
CA GLY A 422 -20.45 -15.08 -0.87
C GLY A 422 -20.41 -14.06 -2.00
N VAL A 423 -21.56 -13.64 -2.57
CA VAL A 423 -21.58 -12.66 -3.67
C VAL A 423 -21.19 -11.26 -3.22
N MET A 424 -20.74 -10.44 -4.18
CA MET A 424 -20.42 -9.03 -3.95
C MET A 424 -21.57 -8.22 -3.33
N SER A 425 -22.83 -8.61 -3.54
CA SER A 425 -24.00 -7.93 -2.93
C SER A 425 -24.00 -8.02 -1.40
N ALA A 426 -23.88 -9.23 -0.84
CA ALA A 426 -23.74 -9.44 0.61
C ALA A 426 -22.48 -8.78 1.15
N LYS A 427 -21.34 -8.98 0.47
CA LYS A 427 -20.04 -8.45 0.90
C LYS A 427 -20.04 -6.92 0.96
N MET A 428 -20.36 -6.23 -0.14
CA MET A 428 -20.38 -4.76 -0.17
C MET A 428 -21.32 -4.18 0.89
N THR A 429 -22.48 -4.81 1.10
CA THR A 429 -23.41 -4.43 2.17
C THR A 429 -22.79 -4.58 3.55
N ALA A 430 -22.16 -5.71 3.84
CA ALA A 430 -21.52 -6.00 5.12
C ALA A 430 -20.35 -5.04 5.43
N VAL A 431 -19.47 -4.74 4.48
CA VAL A 431 -18.38 -3.76 4.72
C VAL A 431 -18.91 -2.34 4.88
N ASN A 432 -19.92 -1.93 4.12
CA ASN A 432 -20.51 -0.61 4.25
C ASN A 432 -21.18 -0.41 5.62
N VAL A 433 -21.90 -1.42 6.12
CA VAL A 433 -22.42 -1.41 7.50
C VAL A 433 -21.29 -1.43 8.53
N MET A 434 -20.24 -2.25 8.34
CA MET A 434 -19.06 -2.28 9.22
C MET A 434 -18.34 -0.93 9.31
N ILE A 435 -18.22 -0.20 8.19
CA ILE A 435 -17.67 1.16 8.12
C ILE A 435 -18.57 2.13 8.91
N LEU A 436 -19.88 2.13 8.67
CA LEU A 436 -20.83 3.01 9.37
C LEU A 436 -20.82 2.79 10.89
N ILE A 437 -20.88 1.54 11.35
CA ILE A 437 -20.84 1.19 12.79
C ILE A 437 -19.49 1.58 13.41
N SER A 438 -18.40 1.38 12.69
CA SER A 438 -17.07 1.78 13.15
C SER A 438 -16.90 3.31 13.22
N PHE A 439 -17.58 4.04 12.35
CA PHE A 439 -17.63 5.49 12.41
C PHE A 439 -18.50 5.97 13.58
N VAL A 440 -19.62 5.31 13.91
CA VAL A 440 -20.39 5.57 15.15
C VAL A 440 -19.51 5.39 16.40
N SER A 441 -18.70 4.33 16.44
CA SER A 441 -17.73 4.08 17.52
C SER A 441 -16.71 5.23 17.67
N PHE A 442 -16.19 5.78 16.57
CA PHE A 442 -15.38 7.00 16.59
C PHE A 442 -16.16 8.23 17.08
N LEU A 443 -17.38 8.46 16.58
CA LEU A 443 -18.21 9.61 16.99
C LEU A 443 -18.55 9.57 18.49
N MET A 444 -18.82 8.39 19.04
CA MET A 444 -18.97 8.18 20.49
C MET A 444 -17.72 8.60 21.25
N TYR A 445 -16.52 8.26 20.75
CA TYR A 445 -15.26 8.69 21.34
C TYR A 445 -15.06 10.21 21.24
N TRP A 446 -15.27 10.79 20.05
CA TRP A 446 -15.01 12.22 19.80
C TRP A 446 -15.93 13.16 20.60
N ARG A 447 -17.18 12.73 20.81
CA ARG A 447 -18.18 13.40 21.66
C ARG A 447 -18.07 13.06 23.14
N ALA A 448 -17.21 12.10 23.52
CA ALA A 448 -17.11 11.67 24.91
C ALA A 448 -16.70 12.84 25.81
N GLY A 449 -17.37 12.95 26.96
CA GLY A 449 -17.13 14.01 27.94
C GLY A 449 -17.58 15.41 27.52
N LYS A 450 -18.13 15.63 26.32
CA LYS A 450 -18.49 16.97 25.82
C LYS A 450 -20.00 17.19 25.74
N LYS A 451 -20.44 18.39 26.13
CA LYS A 451 -21.82 18.87 25.93
C LYS A 451 -21.84 20.04 24.94
N PRO A 452 -22.49 19.90 23.77
CA PRO A 452 -22.68 21.00 22.84
C PRO A 452 -23.31 22.23 23.50
N THR A 453 -22.86 23.41 23.09
CA THR A 453 -23.35 24.71 23.55
C THR A 453 -24.20 25.44 22.51
N VAL A 454 -24.15 25.00 21.25
CA VAL A 454 -24.92 25.60 20.14
C VAL A 454 -26.41 25.26 20.22
N ALA A 455 -27.27 26.24 19.94
CA ALA A 455 -28.73 26.07 20.06
C ALA A 455 -29.31 24.97 19.13
N TRP A 456 -28.70 24.78 17.95
CA TRP A 456 -29.11 23.79 16.96
C TRP A 456 -28.62 22.35 17.26
N ALA A 457 -27.93 22.10 18.37
CA ALA A 457 -27.36 20.79 18.69
C ALA A 457 -28.40 19.65 18.71
N LYS A 458 -29.62 19.90 19.23
CA LYS A 458 -30.71 18.90 19.20
C LYS A 458 -31.13 18.53 17.78
N VAL A 459 -31.21 19.52 16.88
CA VAL A 459 -31.58 19.33 15.47
C VAL A 459 -30.49 18.55 14.74
N ALA A 460 -29.21 18.86 15.01
CA ALA A 460 -28.09 18.09 14.48
C ALA A 460 -28.06 16.64 15.00
N ASP A 461 -28.35 16.40 16.28
CA ASP A 461 -28.42 15.04 16.82
C ASP A 461 -29.51 14.20 16.14
N VAL A 462 -30.69 14.78 15.92
CA VAL A 462 -31.78 14.14 15.16
C VAL A 462 -31.37 13.90 13.70
N PHE A 463 -30.78 14.90 13.03
CA PHE A 463 -30.28 14.78 11.66
C PHE A 463 -29.24 13.67 11.51
N ILE A 464 -28.26 13.58 12.42
CA ILE A 464 -27.22 12.55 12.40
C ILE A 464 -27.85 11.15 12.54
N VAL A 465 -28.75 10.96 13.52
CA VAL A 465 -29.41 9.67 13.74
C VAL A 465 -30.26 9.27 12.52
N LEU A 466 -31.03 10.21 11.96
CA LEU A 466 -31.85 9.97 10.78
C LEU A 466 -30.98 9.65 9.56
N LEU A 467 -29.87 10.37 9.36
CA LEU A 467 -28.96 10.13 8.25
C LEU A 467 -28.28 8.74 8.34
N PHE A 468 -27.85 8.32 9.53
CA PHE A 468 -27.36 6.95 9.73
C PHE A 468 -28.45 5.91 9.48
N ALA A 469 -29.68 6.12 9.96
CA ALA A 469 -30.78 5.19 9.75
C ALA A 469 -31.11 5.02 8.26
N VAL A 470 -31.26 6.14 7.53
CA VAL A 470 -31.49 6.16 6.07
C VAL A 470 -30.34 5.51 5.32
N ALA A 471 -29.08 5.79 5.68
CA ALA A 471 -27.92 5.19 5.02
C ALA A 471 -27.80 3.69 5.27
N ILE A 472 -28.00 3.21 6.50
CA ILE A 472 -27.95 1.78 6.83
C ILE A 472 -29.07 1.03 6.10
N VAL A 473 -30.32 1.53 6.17
CA VAL A 473 -31.46 0.92 5.48
C VAL A 473 -31.25 0.96 3.96
N GLY A 474 -30.82 2.09 3.40
CA GLY A 474 -30.53 2.23 1.97
C GLY A 474 -29.44 1.29 1.48
N VAL A 475 -28.34 1.16 2.22
CA VAL A 475 -27.26 0.19 1.93
C VAL A 475 -27.80 -1.24 1.92
N ILE A 476 -28.60 -1.63 2.93
CA ILE A 476 -29.20 -2.97 3.00
C ILE A 476 -30.18 -3.21 1.85
N VAL A 477 -31.08 -2.26 1.55
CA VAL A 477 -32.06 -2.37 0.47
C VAL A 477 -31.39 -2.50 -0.90
N ILE A 478 -30.39 -1.66 -1.19
CA ILE A 478 -29.58 -1.75 -2.43
C ILE A 478 -28.84 -3.10 -2.48
N GLY A 479 -28.36 -3.58 -1.32
CA GLY A 479 -27.68 -4.86 -1.17
C GLY A 479 -28.56 -6.07 -1.49
N VAL A 480 -29.80 -6.06 -1.00
CA VAL A 480 -30.82 -7.08 -1.27
C VAL A 480 -31.32 -6.98 -2.71
N TRP A 481 -31.56 -5.78 -3.23
CA TRP A 481 -31.96 -5.58 -4.63
C TRP A 481 -30.87 -6.05 -5.60
N GLY A 482 -29.59 -5.91 -5.22
CA GLY A 482 -28.45 -6.36 -6.01
C GLY A 482 -28.51 -7.84 -6.44
N TYR A 483 -29.20 -8.72 -5.70
CA TYR A 483 -29.40 -10.12 -6.10
C TYR A 483 -30.28 -10.30 -7.34
N PHE A 484 -31.22 -9.39 -7.57
CA PHE A 484 -32.23 -9.48 -8.63
C PHE A 484 -31.84 -8.72 -9.91
N VAL A 485 -30.64 -8.13 -9.96
CA VAL A 485 -30.13 -7.39 -11.13
C VAL A 485 -28.86 -8.05 -11.71
N PRO A 486 -28.56 -7.84 -13.01
CA PRO A 486 -27.33 -8.31 -13.64
C PRO A 486 -26.07 -7.87 -12.88
N ALA A 487 -25.03 -8.70 -12.93
CA ALA A 487 -23.78 -8.45 -12.20
C ALA A 487 -23.14 -7.09 -12.55
N ILE A 488 -23.28 -6.65 -13.80
CA ILE A 488 -22.74 -5.37 -14.27
C ILE A 488 -23.44 -4.15 -13.65
N VAL A 489 -24.77 -4.17 -13.52
CA VAL A 489 -25.56 -3.16 -12.79
C VAL A 489 -25.21 -3.17 -11.30
N ARG A 490 -25.09 -4.37 -10.72
CA ARG A 490 -24.70 -4.59 -9.32
C ARG A 490 -23.33 -3.96 -8.99
N ILE A 491 -22.37 -4.09 -9.91
CA ILE A 491 -21.00 -3.59 -9.77
C ILE A 491 -20.93 -2.08 -10.08
N ASN A 492 -21.42 -1.65 -11.25
CA ASN A 492 -21.24 -0.28 -11.73
C ASN A 492 -22.16 0.74 -11.06
N GLN A 493 -23.36 0.34 -10.64
CA GLN A 493 -24.37 1.27 -10.12
C GLN A 493 -24.61 1.06 -8.63
N PHE A 494 -25.02 -0.15 -8.23
CA PHE A 494 -25.49 -0.39 -6.85
C PHE A 494 -24.34 -0.34 -5.84
N SER A 495 -23.21 -0.99 -6.14
CA SER A 495 -22.04 -0.95 -5.27
C SER A 495 -21.49 0.49 -5.14
N VAL A 496 -21.43 1.24 -6.25
CA VAL A 496 -21.01 2.66 -6.25
C VAL A 496 -21.99 3.52 -5.44
N GLY A 497 -23.30 3.30 -5.58
CA GLY A 497 -24.34 4.00 -4.81
C GLY A 497 -24.21 3.77 -3.30
N GLN A 498 -23.96 2.53 -2.85
CA GLN A 498 -23.67 2.26 -1.44
C GLN A 498 -22.43 3.02 -0.95
N VAL A 499 -21.34 3.01 -1.73
CA VAL A 499 -20.09 3.72 -1.40
C VAL A 499 -20.31 5.23 -1.28
N LEU A 500 -21.01 5.84 -2.23
CA LEU A 500 -21.32 7.28 -2.20
C LEU A 500 -22.21 7.64 -1.00
N ALA A 501 -23.20 6.81 -0.67
CA ALA A 501 -24.02 7.01 0.53
C ALA A 501 -23.18 6.98 1.82
N VAL A 502 -22.28 6.00 1.96
CA VAL A 502 -21.39 5.94 3.14
C VAL A 502 -20.43 7.12 3.20
N LEU A 503 -19.77 7.47 2.08
CA LEU A 503 -18.89 8.65 2.01
C LEU A 503 -19.63 9.95 2.34
N PHE A 504 -20.88 10.09 1.89
CA PHE A 504 -21.73 11.23 2.23
C PHE A 504 -22.00 11.31 3.73
N VAL A 505 -22.31 10.18 4.40
CA VAL A 505 -22.45 10.14 5.87
C VAL A 505 -21.13 10.48 6.57
N LEU A 506 -20.01 9.87 6.16
CA LEU A 506 -18.69 10.14 6.75
C LEU A 506 -18.35 11.63 6.70
N LEU A 507 -18.54 12.28 5.55
CA LEU A 507 -18.22 13.69 5.34
C LEU A 507 -19.20 14.62 6.09
N SER A 508 -20.50 14.48 5.84
CA SER A 508 -21.52 15.38 6.38
C SER A 508 -21.57 15.33 7.91
N VAL A 509 -21.58 14.13 8.51
CA VAL A 509 -21.60 13.99 9.97
C VAL A 509 -20.30 14.46 10.60
N SER A 510 -19.14 14.22 10.00
CA SER A 510 -17.86 14.74 10.52
C SER A 510 -17.84 16.27 10.56
N LEU A 511 -18.35 16.92 9.52
CA LEU A 511 -18.51 18.37 9.48
C LEU A 511 -19.53 18.84 10.53
N THR A 512 -20.74 18.27 10.56
CA THR A 512 -21.80 18.63 11.52
C THR A 512 -21.33 18.51 12.96
N VAL A 513 -20.69 17.39 13.34
CA VAL A 513 -20.15 17.18 14.70
C VAL A 513 -18.98 18.11 14.97
N GLY A 514 -18.10 18.33 14.00
CA GLY A 514 -16.98 19.27 14.11
C GLY A 514 -17.43 20.72 14.37
N PHE A 515 -18.50 21.18 13.72
CA PHE A 515 -19.10 22.49 14.00
C PHE A 515 -19.89 22.51 15.31
N MET A 516 -20.66 21.46 15.62
CA MET A 516 -21.48 21.36 16.83
C MET A 516 -20.65 21.34 18.12
N LEU A 517 -19.44 20.78 18.07
CA LEU A 517 -18.53 20.72 19.22
C LEU A 517 -17.65 21.97 19.40
N ARG A 518 -17.74 22.99 18.53
CA ARG A 518 -17.02 24.26 18.71
C ARG A 518 -17.52 24.96 19.99
N GLY A 519 -16.62 25.15 20.95
CA GLY A 519 -16.96 25.75 22.25
C GLY A 519 -17.87 24.86 23.12
N ALA A 520 -17.89 23.54 22.90
CA ALA A 520 -18.59 22.61 23.79
C ALA A 520 -18.03 22.68 25.21
N LYS A 521 -18.90 22.50 26.22
CA LYS A 521 -18.48 22.43 27.62
C LYS A 521 -17.97 21.01 27.92
N GLU A 522 -16.78 20.92 28.49
CA GLU A 522 -16.25 19.66 29.04
C GLU A 522 -17.03 19.32 30.32
N THR A 523 -17.75 18.21 30.27
CA THR A 523 -18.57 17.64 31.36
C THR A 523 -17.87 16.53 32.16
N SER A 524 -16.76 15.99 31.64
CA SER A 524 -15.92 15.04 32.37
C SER A 524 -14.48 15.13 31.87
N THR A 525 -13.51 15.18 32.77
CA THR A 525 -12.10 15.17 32.37
C THR A 525 -11.70 13.80 31.81
N MET A 526 -11.13 13.79 30.61
CA MET A 526 -10.56 12.59 30.00
C MET A 526 -9.13 12.41 30.46
N THR A 527 -8.86 11.33 31.19
CA THR A 527 -7.54 11.07 31.81
C THR A 527 -6.69 10.19 30.91
N TRP A 528 -5.50 10.68 30.53
CA TRP A 528 -4.52 9.94 29.73
C TRP A 528 -3.62 9.09 30.62
N GLY A 529 -2.82 8.20 30.05
CA GLY A 529 -1.82 7.42 30.82
C GLY A 529 -2.38 6.20 31.59
N ARG A 530 -3.71 6.00 31.58
CA ARG A 530 -4.44 5.00 32.38
C ARG A 530 -4.94 3.78 31.59
N MET A 531 -4.55 3.65 30.33
CA MET A 531 -4.98 2.55 29.46
C MET A 531 -4.39 1.19 29.88
N PRO A 532 -5.16 0.09 29.79
CA PRO A 532 -4.68 -1.26 30.14
C PRO A 532 -3.77 -1.82 29.04
N VAL A 533 -2.85 -2.73 29.38
CA VAL A 533 -1.87 -3.34 28.45
C VAL A 533 -2.53 -3.88 27.17
N ARG A 534 -3.72 -4.49 27.27
CA ARG A 534 -4.50 -5.03 26.14
C ARG A 534 -4.87 -4.00 25.06
N SER A 535 -4.94 -2.71 25.39
CA SER A 535 -5.13 -1.65 24.38
C SER A 535 -3.88 -1.46 23.52
N GLN A 536 -2.70 -1.50 24.13
CA GLN A 536 -1.42 -1.34 23.46
C GLN A 536 -1.12 -2.55 22.57
N LEU A 537 -1.53 -3.75 23.01
CA LEU A 537 -1.51 -4.94 22.16
C LEU A 537 -2.43 -4.79 20.94
N ALA A 538 -3.60 -4.16 21.05
CA ALA A 538 -4.49 -3.92 19.90
C ALA A 538 -3.86 -2.98 18.85
N LEU A 539 -3.13 -1.94 19.28
CA LEU A 539 -2.39 -1.07 18.35
C LEU A 539 -1.25 -1.82 17.64
N ILE A 540 -0.55 -2.70 18.34
CA ILE A 540 0.53 -3.52 17.77
C ILE A 540 -0.03 -4.57 16.81
N VAL A 541 -1.16 -5.20 17.15
CA VAL A 541 -1.91 -6.09 16.24
C VAL A 541 -2.27 -5.34 14.96
N ASN A 542 -2.88 -4.15 15.04
CA ASN A 542 -3.19 -3.32 13.87
C ASN A 542 -1.98 -3.07 12.98
N ALA A 543 -0.84 -2.69 13.56
CA ALA A 543 0.40 -2.45 12.83
C ALA A 543 0.94 -3.70 12.13
N VAL A 544 0.96 -4.85 12.82
CA VAL A 544 1.40 -6.12 12.22
C VAL A 544 0.45 -6.57 11.11
N THR A 545 -0.86 -6.49 11.35
CA THR A 545 -1.88 -6.83 10.37
C THR A 545 -1.81 -5.95 9.12
N VAL A 546 -1.66 -4.63 9.23
CA VAL A 546 -1.58 -3.75 8.04
C VAL A 546 -0.31 -4.00 7.23
N VAL A 547 0.85 -4.20 7.88
CA VAL A 547 2.10 -4.52 7.19
C VAL A 547 2.00 -5.85 6.45
N PHE A 548 1.47 -6.89 7.10
CA PHE A 548 1.23 -8.19 6.48
C PHE A 548 0.21 -8.09 5.32
N THR A 549 -0.86 -7.30 5.49
CA THR A 549 -1.85 -7.05 4.43
C THR A 549 -1.20 -6.40 3.22
N MET A 550 -0.34 -5.40 3.41
CA MET A 550 0.38 -4.76 2.31
C MET A 550 1.35 -5.71 1.61
N ALA A 551 1.96 -6.64 2.34
CA ALA A 551 2.81 -7.68 1.75
C ALA A 551 2.02 -8.69 0.91
N LEU A 552 0.92 -9.21 1.46
CA LEU A 552 0.04 -10.15 0.76
C LEU A 552 -0.65 -9.51 -0.47
N MET A 553 -1.04 -8.24 -0.38
CA MET A 553 -1.67 -7.52 -1.50
C MET A 553 -0.66 -7.02 -2.54
N GLY A 554 0.60 -6.81 -2.16
CA GLY A 554 1.71 -6.64 -3.10
C GLY A 554 1.87 -7.88 -3.99
N TYR A 555 1.86 -9.06 -3.37
CA TYR A 555 1.86 -10.34 -4.07
C TYR A 555 0.64 -10.50 -4.99
N ALA A 556 -0.57 -10.27 -4.49
CA ALA A 556 -1.81 -10.45 -5.25
C ALA A 556 -1.83 -9.71 -6.60
N ARG A 557 -1.40 -8.44 -6.61
CA ARG A 557 -1.29 -7.64 -7.86
C ARG A 557 -0.21 -8.14 -8.79
N SER A 558 0.91 -8.64 -8.26
CA SER A 558 1.96 -9.21 -9.12
C SER A 558 1.51 -10.53 -9.75
N ALA A 559 0.94 -11.41 -8.94
CA ALA A 559 0.47 -12.74 -9.31
C ALA A 559 -0.79 -12.75 -10.19
N SER A 560 -1.59 -11.67 -10.22
CA SER A 560 -2.70 -11.55 -11.17
C SER A 560 -2.25 -11.57 -12.63
N ARG A 561 -0.97 -11.24 -12.89
CA ARG A 561 -0.32 -11.32 -14.20
C ARG A 561 0.22 -12.73 -14.51
N VAL A 562 0.15 -13.66 -13.57
CA VAL A 562 0.57 -15.07 -13.70
C VAL A 562 2.04 -15.24 -14.10
N HIS A 563 2.31 -15.45 -15.40
CA HIS A 563 3.61 -15.73 -16.02
C HIS A 563 4.07 -14.55 -16.91
N TRP A 564 3.57 -13.35 -16.66
CA TRP A 564 3.91 -12.13 -17.39
C TRP A 564 4.58 -11.11 -16.48
N HIS A 565 5.72 -10.57 -16.92
CA HIS A 565 6.30 -9.36 -16.34
C HIS A 565 5.49 -8.14 -16.74
N ILE A 566 5.09 -8.03 -18.02
CA ILE A 566 4.17 -7.02 -18.50
C ILE A 566 3.00 -7.75 -19.14
N TYR A 567 1.81 -7.62 -18.56
CA TYR A 567 0.67 -8.48 -18.88
C TYR A 567 0.28 -8.43 -20.37
N GLY A 568 0.44 -9.56 -21.07
CA GLY A 568 0.16 -9.65 -22.50
C GLY A 568 1.18 -8.97 -23.41
N VAL A 569 2.39 -8.65 -22.92
CA VAL A 569 3.42 -7.93 -23.69
C VAL A 569 4.83 -8.50 -23.47
N LEU A 570 5.20 -8.81 -22.22
CA LEU A 570 6.51 -9.37 -21.87
C LEU A 570 6.32 -10.60 -20.98
N GLU A 571 6.49 -11.78 -21.57
CA GLU A 571 6.43 -13.07 -20.89
C GLU A 571 7.63 -13.24 -19.94
N ASP A 572 7.37 -13.76 -18.74
CA ASP A 572 8.42 -14.25 -17.86
C ASP A 572 8.90 -15.60 -18.41
N THR A 573 10.13 -15.64 -18.93
CA THR A 573 10.76 -16.87 -19.43
C THR A 573 11.90 -17.32 -18.52
N SER A 574 11.92 -16.84 -17.26
CA SER A 574 12.86 -17.30 -16.24
C SER A 574 12.42 -18.66 -15.67
N PRO A 575 13.31 -19.40 -14.97
CA PRO A 575 12.93 -20.59 -14.21
C PRO A 575 11.85 -20.33 -13.14
N HIS A 576 11.63 -19.07 -12.77
CA HIS A 576 10.68 -18.63 -11.76
C HIS A 576 9.37 -18.08 -12.36
N ALA A 577 9.03 -18.43 -13.60
CA ALA A 577 7.84 -17.99 -14.34
C ALA A 577 6.49 -18.55 -13.81
N PHE A 578 6.38 -18.81 -12.52
CA PHE A 578 5.19 -19.34 -11.85
C PHE A 578 4.77 -18.49 -10.65
N SER A 579 3.49 -18.53 -10.28
CA SER A 579 3.02 -17.93 -9.02
C SER A 579 2.95 -18.99 -7.91
N PRO A 580 3.65 -18.82 -6.78
CA PRO A 580 3.72 -19.80 -5.71
C PRO A 580 2.38 -19.98 -4.98
N ALA A 581 2.27 -21.11 -4.27
CA ALA A 581 1.09 -21.41 -3.45
C ALA A 581 0.93 -20.42 -2.28
N LEU A 582 -0.31 -20.25 -1.81
CA LEU A 582 -0.66 -19.22 -0.82
C LEU A 582 0.08 -19.37 0.52
N GLY A 583 0.44 -20.58 0.93
CA GLY A 583 1.24 -20.83 2.13
C GLY A 583 2.64 -20.26 2.02
N GLN A 584 3.33 -20.51 0.90
CA GLN A 584 4.63 -19.92 0.60
C GLN A 584 4.52 -18.38 0.47
N ALA A 585 3.47 -17.88 -0.16
CA ALA A 585 3.25 -16.43 -0.29
C ALA A 585 2.97 -15.76 1.07
N GLY A 586 2.22 -16.43 1.95
CA GLY A 586 2.01 -16.01 3.34
C GLY A 586 3.31 -16.05 4.16
N ALA A 587 4.15 -17.07 3.98
CA ALA A 587 5.45 -17.17 4.61
C ALA A 587 6.41 -16.03 4.19
N ILE A 588 6.51 -15.72 2.89
CA ILE A 588 7.31 -14.59 2.39
C ILE A 588 6.73 -13.24 2.85
N SER A 589 5.40 -13.13 2.95
CA SER A 589 4.73 -11.94 3.50
C SER A 589 5.02 -11.76 5.00
N ALA A 590 5.05 -12.83 5.78
CA ALA A 590 5.42 -12.82 7.19
C ALA A 590 6.91 -12.52 7.39
N LEU A 591 7.80 -13.11 6.57
CA LEU A 591 9.24 -12.80 6.56
C LEU A 591 9.46 -11.31 6.28
N SER A 592 8.83 -10.77 5.23
CA SER A 592 8.91 -9.34 4.89
C SER A 592 8.38 -8.45 6.01
N THR A 593 7.32 -8.87 6.71
CA THR A 593 6.75 -8.16 7.86
C THR A 593 7.72 -8.17 9.05
N LEU A 594 8.30 -9.33 9.37
CA LEU A 594 9.28 -9.48 10.45
C LEU A 594 10.56 -8.68 10.17
N LEU A 595 11.09 -8.73 8.94
CA LEU A 595 12.24 -7.94 8.52
C LEU A 595 11.95 -6.44 8.60
N PHE A 596 10.75 -5.99 8.18
CA PHE A 596 10.34 -4.59 8.32
C PHE A 596 10.35 -4.14 9.79
N PHE A 597 9.71 -4.89 10.70
CA PHE A 597 9.72 -4.52 12.12
C PHE A 597 11.12 -4.64 12.76
N ALA A 598 11.96 -5.59 12.34
CA ALA A 598 13.34 -5.68 12.78
C ALA A 598 14.15 -4.44 12.36
N LEU A 599 14.00 -3.98 11.12
CA LEU A 599 14.62 -2.74 10.63
C LEU A 599 14.08 -1.50 11.36
N VAL A 600 12.78 -1.43 11.66
CA VAL A 600 12.20 -0.33 12.46
C VAL A 600 12.78 -0.33 13.89
N VAL A 601 12.87 -1.49 14.55
CA VAL A 601 13.48 -1.60 15.90
C VAL A 601 14.97 -1.22 15.86
N PHE A 602 15.71 -1.65 14.84
CA PHE A 602 17.10 -1.26 14.62
C PHE A 602 17.25 0.25 14.45
N LEU A 603 16.45 0.89 13.58
CA LEU A 603 16.46 2.34 13.38
C LEU A 603 16.16 3.10 14.68
N LEU A 604 15.12 2.70 15.42
CA LEU A 604 14.79 3.32 16.71
C LEU A 604 15.92 3.16 17.73
N TRP A 605 16.58 2.00 17.76
CA TRP A 605 17.74 1.77 18.62
C TRP A 605 18.92 2.67 18.24
N VAL A 606 19.24 2.80 16.93
CA VAL A 606 20.31 3.68 16.43
C VAL A 606 20.02 5.12 16.83
N VAL A 607 18.81 5.63 16.54
CA VAL A 607 18.40 7.00 16.90
C VAL A 607 18.53 7.22 18.41
N ILE A 608 18.06 6.29 19.26
CA ILE A 608 18.13 6.44 20.71
C ILE A 608 19.58 6.42 21.24
N ARG A 609 20.47 5.58 20.70
CA ARG A 609 21.88 5.52 21.12
C ARG A 609 22.67 6.74 20.62
N VAL A 610 22.57 7.08 19.34
CA VAL A 610 23.31 8.20 18.71
C VAL A 610 22.88 9.55 19.30
N SER A 611 21.58 9.75 19.56
CA SER A 611 21.06 11.00 20.15
C SER A 611 21.55 11.28 21.59
N ARG A 612 22.26 10.36 22.24
CA ARG A 612 22.89 10.60 23.56
C ARG A 612 24.23 11.33 23.46
N HIS A 613 24.80 11.46 22.26
CA HIS A 613 25.96 12.31 22.00
C HIS A 613 25.49 13.60 21.31
N PHE A 614 25.84 14.77 21.89
CA PHE A 614 25.35 16.10 21.47
C PHE A 614 25.93 16.60 20.13
N GLY A 615 26.25 15.70 19.21
CA GLY A 615 26.66 15.98 17.85
C GLY A 615 26.05 14.95 16.90
N PHE A 616 24.81 15.16 16.48
CA PHE A 616 24.25 14.44 15.32
C PHE A 616 24.97 14.94 14.07
N SER A 617 26.12 14.33 13.80
CA SER A 617 26.91 14.53 12.60
C SER A 617 26.57 13.42 11.62
N THR A 618 26.33 13.76 10.36
CA THR A 618 26.12 12.81 9.24
C THR A 618 27.38 11.99 8.91
N GLN A 619 28.45 12.14 9.69
CA GLN A 619 29.74 11.45 9.55
C GLN A 619 29.72 9.96 9.92
N TYR A 620 28.61 9.40 10.41
CA TYR A 620 28.50 7.99 10.81
C TYR A 620 27.46 7.22 9.97
N PHE A 621 27.69 7.16 8.65
CA PHE A 621 26.87 6.36 7.73
C PHE A 621 26.85 4.87 8.13
N PHE A 622 25.65 4.37 8.44
CA PHE A 622 25.15 3.00 8.60
C PHE A 622 26.07 1.85 9.09
N LEU A 623 27.25 1.64 8.50
CA LEU A 623 28.12 0.50 8.81
C LEU A 623 28.64 0.55 10.26
N ALA A 624 29.10 1.72 10.72
CA ALA A 624 29.61 1.88 12.09
C ALA A 624 28.49 1.70 13.16
N PRO A 625 27.30 2.32 13.02
CA PRO A 625 26.16 2.04 13.89
C PRO A 625 25.69 0.58 13.86
N PHE A 626 25.74 -0.10 12.71
CA PHE A 626 25.37 -1.51 12.58
C PHE A 626 26.37 -2.44 13.28
N VAL A 627 27.67 -2.24 13.09
CA VAL A 627 28.71 -3.01 13.81
C VAL A 627 28.61 -2.76 15.31
N HIS A 628 28.41 -1.50 15.74
CA HIS A 628 28.18 -1.18 17.15
C HIS A 628 26.90 -1.84 17.68
N TRP A 629 25.82 -1.94 16.89
CA TRP A 629 24.60 -2.65 17.30
C TRP A 629 24.91 -4.11 17.63
N VAL A 630 25.50 -4.85 16.69
CA VAL A 630 25.87 -6.26 16.83
C VAL A 630 26.75 -6.48 18.06
N VAL A 631 27.80 -5.66 18.24
CA VAL A 631 28.74 -5.79 19.36
C VAL A 631 28.11 -5.40 20.71
N SER A 632 27.09 -4.53 20.71
CA SER A 632 26.42 -4.06 21.94
C SER A 632 25.25 -4.93 22.41
N LEU A 633 24.87 -5.98 21.67
CA LEU A 633 23.83 -6.93 22.08
C LEU A 633 24.02 -7.54 23.49
N PRO A 634 25.25 -7.76 24.01
CA PRO A 634 25.47 -8.23 25.39
C PRO A 634 25.39 -7.14 26.47
N GLU A 635 25.39 -5.85 26.12
CA GLU A 635 25.47 -4.77 27.11
C GLU A 635 24.13 -4.53 27.83
N LYS A 636 24.14 -4.63 29.17
CA LYS A 636 23.01 -4.18 30.00
C LYS A 636 22.94 -2.65 30.01
N LEU A 637 21.78 -2.11 29.62
CA LEU A 637 21.50 -0.68 29.62
C LEU A 637 21.57 -0.08 31.05
N PRO A 638 22.39 0.96 31.30
CA PRO A 638 22.36 1.69 32.57
C PRO A 638 21.11 2.57 32.66
N VAL A 639 20.33 2.37 33.72
CA VAL A 639 19.07 3.10 34.02
C VAL A 639 19.40 4.37 34.82
N PRO A 640 19.01 5.57 34.36
CA PRO A 640 19.12 6.79 35.16
C PRO A 640 18.18 6.74 36.37
N ALA A 641 18.65 7.21 37.53
CA ALA A 641 17.84 7.23 38.75
C ALA A 641 16.71 8.28 38.67
N ALA A 642 15.53 7.87 38.23
CA ALA A 642 14.29 8.64 38.30
C ALA A 642 13.27 7.99 39.25
N ARG A 643 12.36 8.80 39.79
CA ARG A 643 11.39 8.42 40.84
C ARG A 643 10.53 7.24 40.37
N GLN A 644 10.74 6.06 40.97
CA GLN A 644 10.13 4.81 40.52
C GLN A 644 8.60 4.82 40.66
N VAL A 645 7.91 4.86 39.53
CA VAL A 645 6.58 4.23 39.41
C VAL A 645 6.76 2.73 39.65
N SER A 646 5.79 2.06 40.27
CA SER A 646 5.93 0.66 40.67
C SER A 646 6.35 -0.24 39.51
N LYS A 647 7.36 -1.08 39.77
CA LYS A 647 8.09 -1.89 38.78
C LYS A 647 7.25 -3.05 38.25
N GLN A 648 6.22 -2.71 37.46
CA GLN A 648 5.45 -3.69 36.70
C GLN A 648 6.36 -4.28 35.61
N SER A 649 6.47 -5.62 35.57
CA SER A 649 7.38 -6.29 34.63
C SER A 649 7.07 -5.89 33.19
N SER A 650 8.10 -5.47 32.44
CA SER A 650 7.92 -4.78 31.16
C SER A 650 7.11 -5.64 30.18
N PRO A 651 5.91 -5.21 29.74
CA PRO A 651 5.05 -6.05 28.89
C PRO A 651 5.54 -6.19 27.44
N LEU A 652 6.76 -5.74 27.14
CA LEU A 652 7.36 -5.78 25.81
C LEU A 652 7.50 -7.21 25.27
N TRP A 653 7.75 -8.20 26.14
CA TRP A 653 7.72 -9.60 25.71
C TRP A 653 6.33 -10.05 25.26
N LYS A 654 5.26 -9.53 25.88
CA LYS A 654 3.87 -9.81 25.47
C LYS A 654 3.55 -9.16 24.13
N ALA A 655 4.07 -7.96 23.89
CA ALA A 655 3.97 -7.31 22.58
C ALA A 655 4.67 -8.13 21.48
N LEU A 656 5.92 -8.56 21.71
CA LEU A 656 6.66 -9.42 20.79
C LEU A 656 5.96 -10.77 20.58
N ALA A 657 5.54 -11.44 21.64
CA ALA A 657 4.81 -12.71 21.57
C ALA A 657 3.48 -12.58 20.83
N SER A 658 2.76 -11.46 21.00
CA SER A 658 1.51 -11.19 20.26
C SER A 658 1.79 -10.97 18.77
N ALA A 659 2.84 -10.22 18.42
CA ALA A 659 3.24 -10.00 17.03
C ALA A 659 3.68 -11.31 16.35
N CYS A 660 4.58 -12.07 16.99
CA CYS A 660 5.05 -13.35 16.46
C CYS A 660 3.91 -14.38 16.39
N GLY A 661 3.07 -14.49 17.43
CA GLY A 661 1.93 -15.40 17.45
C GLY A 661 0.89 -15.09 16.36
N LEU A 662 0.62 -13.80 16.11
CA LEU A 662 -0.23 -13.36 15.01
C LEU A 662 0.39 -13.70 13.65
N LEU A 663 1.69 -13.47 13.43
CA LEU A 663 2.35 -13.84 12.19
C LEU A 663 2.34 -15.36 11.96
N ILE A 664 2.63 -16.17 12.99
CA ILE A 664 2.56 -17.63 12.92
C ILE A 664 1.12 -18.07 12.59
N PHE A 665 0.10 -17.48 13.21
CA PHE A 665 -1.30 -17.76 12.89
C PHE A 665 -1.66 -17.40 11.44
N LEU A 666 -1.21 -16.24 10.93
CA LEU A 666 -1.46 -15.81 9.55
C LEU A 666 -0.73 -16.68 8.52
N VAL A 667 0.48 -17.15 8.82
CA VAL A 667 1.20 -18.15 8.00
C VAL A 667 0.45 -19.48 8.03
N TYR A 668 0.07 -19.98 9.21
CA TYR A 668 -0.72 -21.21 9.35
C TYR A 668 -2.03 -21.15 8.55
N LEU A 669 -2.79 -20.06 8.68
CA LEU A 669 -4.00 -19.80 7.89
C LEU A 669 -3.70 -19.82 6.38
N SER A 670 -2.57 -19.23 5.96
CA SER A 670 -2.13 -19.22 4.55
C SER A 670 -1.76 -20.60 4.01
N TYR A 671 -1.30 -21.53 4.87
CA TYR A 671 -1.10 -22.94 4.51
C TYR A 671 -2.40 -23.77 4.58
N TRP A 672 -3.38 -23.36 5.39
CA TRP A 672 -4.63 -24.09 5.62
C TRP A 672 -5.67 -23.87 4.50
N VAL A 673 -5.61 -22.76 3.77
CA VAL A 673 -6.38 -22.58 2.53
C VAL A 673 -5.87 -23.49 1.40
N PRO A 674 -6.66 -23.77 0.35
CA PRO A 674 -6.22 -24.57 -0.80
C PRO A 674 -4.90 -24.08 -1.43
N GLN A 675 -3.93 -24.98 -1.52
CA GLN A 675 -2.60 -24.69 -2.05
C GLN A 675 -2.55 -24.95 -3.56
N LEU A 676 -2.60 -23.88 -4.35
CA LEU A 676 -2.54 -23.94 -5.81
C LEU A 676 -1.33 -23.14 -6.32
N VAL A 677 -0.50 -23.78 -7.14
CA VAL A 677 0.60 -23.14 -7.87
C VAL A 677 0.11 -22.81 -9.28
N SER A 678 0.32 -21.57 -9.74
CA SER A 678 -0.01 -21.20 -11.12
C SER A 678 1.23 -21.27 -11.99
N LEU A 679 1.31 -22.35 -12.77
CA LEU A 679 2.38 -22.61 -13.73
C LEU A 679 2.09 -21.89 -15.07
N PRO A 680 3.11 -21.57 -15.88
CA PRO A 680 2.89 -21.11 -17.24
C PRO A 680 2.20 -22.22 -18.06
N PRO A 681 1.36 -21.87 -19.05
CA PRO A 681 0.74 -22.85 -19.93
C PRO A 681 1.83 -23.62 -20.68
N LYS A 682 1.65 -24.93 -20.86
CA LYS A 682 2.52 -25.71 -21.75
C LYS A 682 2.40 -25.13 -23.16
N LYS A 683 3.52 -24.74 -23.75
CA LYS A 683 3.58 -24.30 -25.16
C LYS A 683 3.39 -25.52 -26.06
N VAL A 684 2.13 -25.85 -26.32
CA VAL A 684 1.75 -26.80 -27.37
C VAL A 684 2.03 -26.10 -28.69
N ALA A 685 2.99 -26.62 -29.45
CA ALA A 685 3.22 -26.14 -30.81
C ALA A 685 1.94 -26.38 -31.62
N PHE A 686 1.49 -25.35 -32.34
CA PHE A 686 0.41 -25.53 -33.30
C PHE A 686 0.92 -26.42 -34.44
N ASP A 687 0.46 -27.67 -34.46
CA ASP A 687 0.82 -28.67 -35.46
C ASP A 687 -0.38 -28.91 -36.40
N PRO A 688 -0.38 -28.33 -37.61
CA PRO A 688 -1.46 -28.52 -38.58
C PRO A 688 -1.66 -29.98 -39.01
N THR A 689 -0.64 -30.84 -38.87
CA THR A 689 -0.71 -32.24 -39.29
C THR A 689 -1.64 -33.07 -38.40
N GLN A 690 -1.81 -32.67 -37.14
CA GLN A 690 -2.68 -33.35 -36.17
C GLN A 690 -4.16 -32.97 -36.31
N ILE A 691 -4.48 -31.94 -37.10
CA ILE A 691 -5.84 -31.44 -37.30
C ILE A 691 -6.58 -32.35 -38.29
N LYS A 692 -7.62 -33.05 -37.82
CA LYS A 692 -8.40 -34.01 -38.62
C LYS A 692 -9.78 -33.50 -38.99
N THR A 693 -10.36 -32.64 -38.15
CA THR A 693 -11.72 -32.12 -38.32
C THR A 693 -11.77 -30.60 -38.12
N LYS A 694 -12.87 -29.99 -38.57
CA LYS A 694 -13.17 -28.57 -38.29
C LYS A 694 -13.31 -28.27 -36.79
N ALA A 695 -13.71 -29.25 -35.98
CA ALA A 695 -13.79 -29.12 -34.54
C ALA A 695 -12.39 -29.04 -33.91
N ASP A 696 -11.46 -29.90 -34.36
CA ASP A 696 -10.05 -29.84 -33.94
C ASP A 696 -9.42 -28.49 -34.34
N LEU A 697 -9.73 -28.01 -35.55
CA LEU A 697 -9.25 -26.72 -36.04
C LEU A 697 -9.79 -25.54 -35.22
N ALA A 698 -11.07 -25.57 -34.84
CA ALA A 698 -11.67 -24.55 -33.99
C ALA A 698 -11.14 -24.60 -32.54
N GLU A 699 -10.85 -25.78 -31.98
CA GLU A 699 -10.24 -25.90 -30.65
C GLU A 699 -8.76 -25.50 -30.66
N ALA A 700 -8.00 -25.81 -31.72
CA ALA A 700 -6.65 -25.29 -31.92
C ALA A 700 -6.66 -23.75 -32.09
N GLY A 701 -7.61 -23.23 -32.86
CA GLY A 701 -7.87 -21.79 -33.00
C GLY A 701 -8.20 -21.09 -31.68
N LYS A 702 -8.98 -21.75 -30.81
CA LYS A 702 -9.28 -21.29 -29.45
C LYS A 702 -8.03 -21.25 -28.58
N GLN A 703 -7.20 -22.29 -28.63
CA GLN A 703 -5.92 -22.33 -27.92
C GLN A 703 -4.98 -21.22 -28.39
N LEU A 704 -4.95 -20.90 -29.69
CA LEU A 704 -4.23 -19.75 -30.23
C LEU A 704 -4.84 -18.42 -29.76
N PHE A 705 -6.16 -18.23 -29.85
CA PHE A 705 -6.89 -17.01 -29.45
C PHE A 705 -6.64 -16.61 -27.99
N PHE A 706 -6.63 -17.58 -27.08
CA PHE A 706 -6.34 -17.36 -25.65
C PHE A 706 -4.83 -17.49 -25.30
N GLY A 707 -4.03 -18.09 -26.18
CA GLY A 707 -2.60 -18.30 -26.06
C GLY A 707 -1.80 -17.31 -26.92
N LYS A 708 -1.11 -17.83 -27.94
CA LYS A 708 -0.15 -17.05 -28.77
C LYS A 708 -0.74 -15.77 -29.36
N ALA A 709 -1.97 -15.82 -29.87
CA ALA A 709 -2.62 -14.68 -30.53
C ALA A 709 -3.06 -13.59 -29.57
N GLN A 710 -3.26 -13.93 -28.29
CA GLN A 710 -3.66 -13.04 -27.21
C GLN A 710 -4.91 -12.17 -27.48
N CYS A 711 -5.77 -12.56 -28.42
CA CYS A 711 -6.95 -11.78 -28.82
C CYS A 711 -7.88 -11.48 -27.64
N ALA A 712 -7.91 -12.39 -26.66
CA ALA A 712 -8.63 -12.24 -25.38
C ALA A 712 -8.18 -11.06 -24.50
N LEU A 713 -7.05 -10.40 -24.81
CA LEU A 713 -6.64 -9.15 -24.14
C LEU A 713 -7.59 -8.00 -24.47
N CYS A 714 -8.13 -7.95 -25.68
CA CYS A 714 -8.98 -6.84 -26.16
C CYS A 714 -10.42 -7.27 -26.46
N HIS A 715 -10.63 -8.53 -26.84
CA HIS A 715 -11.93 -9.07 -27.25
C HIS A 715 -12.50 -10.03 -26.19
N SER A 716 -13.73 -9.79 -25.75
CA SER A 716 -14.48 -10.75 -24.92
C SER A 716 -15.20 -11.78 -25.79
N VAL A 717 -15.27 -13.04 -25.33
CA VAL A 717 -16.11 -14.09 -25.91
C VAL A 717 -17.48 -14.21 -25.21
N GLU A 718 -17.83 -13.24 -24.35
CA GLU A 718 -19.12 -13.12 -23.69
C GLU A 718 -19.76 -11.76 -23.98
N GLN A 719 -21.05 -11.60 -23.67
CA GLN A 719 -21.71 -10.29 -23.78
C GLN A 719 -21.28 -9.40 -22.61
N THR A 720 -20.55 -8.32 -22.91
CA THR A 720 -20.03 -7.36 -21.92
C THR A 720 -20.34 -5.92 -22.34
N GLU A 721 -20.68 -5.04 -21.39
CA GLU A 721 -21.11 -3.65 -21.67
C GLU A 721 -19.97 -2.70 -22.12
N ALA A 722 -18.69 -3.07 -21.96
CA ALA A 722 -17.57 -2.20 -22.30
C ALA A 722 -16.27 -2.97 -22.68
N PRO A 723 -16.27 -3.77 -23.76
CA PRO A 723 -15.05 -4.45 -24.18
C PRO A 723 -14.12 -3.46 -24.92
N ARG A 724 -12.79 -3.70 -24.80
CA ARG A 724 -11.76 -2.82 -25.38
C ARG A 724 -11.74 -2.82 -26.92
N ALA A 725 -12.19 -3.92 -27.51
CA ALA A 725 -12.48 -4.13 -28.92
C ALA A 725 -13.81 -4.94 -29.03
N PRO A 726 -14.40 -5.17 -30.23
CA PRO A 726 -15.70 -5.83 -30.36
C PRO A 726 -15.78 -7.20 -29.68
N ALA A 727 -16.89 -7.50 -29.01
CA ALA A 727 -17.16 -8.83 -28.46
C ALA A 727 -17.28 -9.86 -29.60
N MET A 728 -16.64 -11.01 -29.42
CA MET A 728 -16.52 -12.09 -30.42
C MET A 728 -17.75 -13.02 -30.44
N GLN A 729 -18.54 -13.04 -29.37
CA GLN A 729 -19.72 -13.89 -29.30
C GLN A 729 -20.77 -13.48 -30.35
N GLY A 730 -21.11 -14.41 -31.24
CA GLY A 730 -22.01 -14.17 -32.36
C GLY A 730 -21.39 -13.43 -33.54
N LEU A 731 -20.08 -13.15 -33.56
CA LEU A 731 -19.43 -12.59 -34.76
C LEU A 731 -19.32 -13.62 -35.89
N GLY A 732 -19.16 -14.91 -35.57
CA GLY A 732 -19.13 -15.97 -36.58
C GLY A 732 -20.39 -16.06 -37.44
N ALA A 733 -21.55 -15.63 -36.92
CA ALA A 733 -22.80 -15.52 -37.68
C ALA A 733 -22.92 -14.23 -38.51
N LYS A 734 -22.10 -13.21 -38.21
CA LYS A 734 -22.26 -11.83 -38.68
C LYS A 734 -21.17 -11.34 -39.63
N ARG A 735 -20.06 -12.07 -39.73
CA ARG A 735 -18.84 -11.68 -40.48
C ARG A 735 -18.33 -12.84 -41.31
N THR A 736 -17.85 -12.53 -42.51
CA THR A 736 -17.28 -13.54 -43.41
C THR A 736 -15.87 -13.93 -42.96
N ARG A 737 -15.38 -15.05 -43.50
CA ARG A 737 -14.00 -15.53 -43.31
C ARG A 737 -12.99 -14.43 -43.67
N GLU A 738 -13.19 -13.77 -44.81
CA GLU A 738 -12.33 -12.75 -45.39
C GLU A 738 -12.29 -11.52 -44.48
N TYR A 739 -13.44 -11.10 -43.94
CA TYR A 739 -13.51 -9.99 -42.98
C TYR A 739 -12.71 -10.28 -41.70
N ILE A 740 -12.84 -11.50 -41.14
CA ILE A 740 -12.14 -11.88 -39.89
C ILE A 740 -10.63 -11.96 -40.15
N TYR A 741 -10.21 -12.53 -41.28
CA TYR A 741 -8.81 -12.58 -41.69
C TYR A 741 -8.24 -11.18 -41.98
N GLU A 742 -8.92 -10.36 -42.78
CA GLU A 742 -8.50 -8.98 -43.07
C GLU A 742 -8.38 -8.13 -41.81
N SER A 743 -9.28 -8.30 -40.83
CA SER A 743 -9.18 -7.62 -39.52
C SER A 743 -7.86 -7.94 -38.79
N MET A 744 -7.26 -9.11 -39.02
CA MET A 744 -5.97 -9.49 -38.43
C MET A 744 -4.75 -8.92 -39.17
N VAL A 745 -4.80 -8.85 -40.51
CA VAL A 745 -3.65 -8.38 -41.32
C VAL A 745 -3.68 -6.88 -41.63
N LYS A 746 -4.88 -6.28 -41.65
CA LYS A 746 -5.16 -4.87 -41.97
C LYS A 746 -6.26 -4.31 -41.03
N PRO A 747 -6.03 -4.26 -39.71
CA PRO A 747 -7.02 -3.80 -38.73
C PRO A 747 -7.56 -2.38 -38.97
N GLU A 748 -6.82 -1.54 -39.70
CA GLU A 748 -7.24 -0.17 -40.06
C GLU A 748 -8.13 -0.09 -41.31
N ALA A 749 -8.25 -1.18 -42.09
CA ALA A 749 -9.03 -1.17 -43.34
C ALA A 749 -10.54 -0.95 -43.10
N VAL A 750 -11.07 -1.41 -41.96
CA VAL A 750 -12.46 -1.20 -41.58
C VAL A 750 -12.58 -0.80 -40.11
N ILE A 751 -12.88 0.48 -39.86
CA ILE A 751 -13.18 0.98 -38.51
C ILE A 751 -14.54 0.42 -38.06
N TYR A 752 -14.51 -0.67 -37.30
CA TYR A 752 -15.72 -1.24 -36.70
C TYR A 752 -16.30 -0.28 -35.65
N LYS A 753 -17.58 0.09 -35.83
CA LYS A 753 -18.37 0.89 -34.88
C LYS A 753 -19.53 0.05 -34.34
N GLN A 754 -19.75 0.06 -33.04
CA GLN A 754 -20.90 -0.64 -32.43
C GLN A 754 -22.13 0.29 -32.42
N TYR A 755 -23.18 -0.14 -33.11
CA TYR A 755 -24.49 0.52 -33.21
C TYR A 755 -25.58 -0.19 -32.37
N ALA A 756 -25.17 -0.99 -31.38
CA ALA A 756 -26.07 -1.88 -30.62
C ALA A 756 -26.63 -1.26 -29.32
N GLU A 757 -26.29 -0.01 -29.03
CA GLU A 757 -26.76 0.79 -27.90
C GLU A 757 -27.40 2.07 -28.49
N GLU A 758 -28.52 2.55 -27.92
CA GLU A 758 -29.16 3.79 -28.41
C GLU A 758 -28.25 5.00 -28.16
N GLY A 759 -27.75 5.61 -29.24
CA GLY A 759 -26.85 6.77 -29.17
C GLY A 759 -25.86 6.86 -30.33
N PRO A 760 -24.87 7.77 -30.26
CA PRO A 760 -23.79 7.84 -31.23
C PRO A 760 -22.94 6.56 -31.18
N ALA A 761 -22.53 6.06 -32.35
CA ALA A 761 -21.88 4.76 -32.48
C ALA A 761 -20.56 4.68 -31.67
N LYS A 762 -20.46 3.65 -30.83
CA LYS A 762 -19.34 3.45 -29.90
C LYS A 762 -18.06 3.11 -30.67
N LEU A 763 -17.06 3.97 -30.52
CA LEU A 763 -15.69 3.73 -30.96
C LEU A 763 -14.96 2.91 -29.90
N PHE A 764 -14.22 1.89 -30.34
CA PHE A 764 -13.38 1.09 -29.47
C PHE A 764 -12.08 1.83 -29.18
N SER A 765 -11.65 1.83 -27.91
CA SER A 765 -10.48 2.57 -27.46
C SER A 765 -9.14 1.90 -27.79
N SER A 766 -9.17 0.63 -28.22
CA SER A 766 -7.98 -0.13 -28.58
C SER A 766 -7.88 -0.31 -30.09
N GLN A 767 -6.77 0.14 -30.67
CA GLN A 767 -6.37 -0.24 -32.02
C GLN A 767 -5.80 -1.66 -31.97
N MET A 768 -6.25 -2.51 -32.90
CA MET A 768 -5.78 -3.88 -33.04
C MET A 768 -4.41 -3.86 -33.75
N PRO A 769 -3.38 -4.57 -33.24
CA PRO A 769 -2.09 -4.66 -33.92
C PRO A 769 -2.20 -5.57 -35.16
N ILE A 770 -1.27 -5.41 -36.10
CA ILE A 770 -1.12 -6.33 -37.24
C ILE A 770 -0.64 -7.68 -36.71
N ILE A 771 -1.48 -8.71 -36.80
CA ILE A 771 -1.33 -9.97 -36.06
C ILE A 771 -0.23 -10.89 -36.63
N ASN A 772 0.04 -10.81 -37.94
CA ASN A 772 1.14 -11.52 -38.59
C ASN A 772 2.48 -10.75 -38.53
N LYS A 773 2.64 -9.91 -37.51
CA LYS A 773 3.89 -9.18 -37.20
C LYS A 773 4.16 -9.23 -35.69
N PRO A 774 5.41 -9.02 -35.26
CA PRO A 774 5.72 -8.80 -33.86
C PRO A 774 4.86 -7.69 -33.25
N PRO A 775 4.35 -7.84 -32.01
CA PRO A 775 4.73 -8.87 -31.04
C PRO A 775 3.96 -10.20 -31.11
N VAL A 776 2.91 -10.32 -31.95
CA VAL A 776 2.02 -11.50 -31.95
C VAL A 776 2.51 -12.60 -32.90
N ASP A 777 2.96 -12.19 -34.10
CA ASP A 777 3.67 -13.02 -35.06
C ASP A 777 2.98 -14.37 -35.39
N LEU A 778 1.68 -14.33 -35.68
CA LEU A 778 0.98 -15.53 -36.15
C LEU A 778 1.38 -15.88 -37.59
N SER A 779 1.59 -17.17 -37.84
CA SER A 779 1.64 -17.71 -39.20
C SER A 779 0.26 -17.63 -39.87
N GLU A 780 0.23 -17.78 -41.20
CA GLU A 780 -1.01 -17.87 -41.94
C GLU A 780 -1.88 -19.06 -41.51
N THR A 781 -1.26 -20.21 -41.20
CA THR A 781 -1.95 -21.41 -40.72
C THR A 781 -2.55 -21.22 -39.32
N GLU A 782 -1.87 -20.49 -38.42
CA GLU A 782 -2.40 -20.12 -37.11
C GLU A 782 -3.55 -19.10 -37.22
N MET A 783 -3.43 -18.11 -38.11
CA MET A 783 -4.51 -17.16 -38.39
C MET A 783 -5.77 -17.87 -38.90
N LEU A 784 -5.64 -18.82 -39.82
CA LEU A 784 -6.78 -19.60 -40.32
C LEU A 784 -7.45 -20.45 -39.23
N ALA A 785 -6.69 -21.00 -38.28
CA ALA A 785 -7.27 -21.65 -37.10
C ALA A 785 -8.03 -20.65 -36.21
N VAL A 786 -7.50 -19.45 -35.96
CA VAL A 786 -8.21 -18.39 -35.24
C VAL A 786 -9.51 -17.98 -35.94
N VAL A 787 -9.54 -17.89 -37.29
CA VAL A 787 -10.77 -17.66 -38.05
C VAL A 787 -11.80 -18.78 -37.80
N ALA A 788 -11.37 -20.04 -37.83
CA ALA A 788 -12.25 -21.19 -37.57
C ALA A 788 -12.86 -21.13 -36.15
N PHE A 789 -12.09 -20.69 -35.15
CA PHE A 789 -12.62 -20.46 -33.80
C PHE A 789 -13.64 -19.32 -33.76
N VAL A 790 -13.33 -18.15 -34.33
CA VAL A 790 -14.28 -17.01 -34.33
C VAL A 790 -15.57 -17.36 -35.08
N GLN A 791 -15.49 -18.15 -36.15
CA GLN A 791 -16.66 -18.67 -36.85
C GLN A 791 -17.50 -19.62 -35.99
N SER A 792 -16.90 -20.46 -35.15
CA SER A 792 -17.64 -21.39 -34.28
C SER A 792 -18.40 -20.69 -33.15
N LEU A 793 -18.11 -19.42 -32.86
CA LEU A 793 -18.87 -18.55 -31.94
C LEU A 793 -20.21 -18.08 -32.56
N GLY A 794 -21.02 -19.02 -33.05
CA GLY A 794 -22.39 -18.81 -33.52
C GLY A 794 -22.62 -18.94 -35.03
N GLY A 795 -21.57 -19.16 -35.83
CA GLY A 795 -21.66 -19.39 -37.28
C GLY A 795 -21.22 -20.80 -37.71
N GLN A 796 -21.01 -20.98 -39.01
CA GLN A 796 -20.45 -22.21 -39.58
C GLN A 796 -18.96 -22.02 -39.90
N VAL A 797 -18.15 -23.04 -39.60
CA VAL A 797 -16.70 -23.04 -39.88
C VAL A 797 -16.46 -23.33 -41.37
N THR A 798 -15.88 -22.36 -42.08
CA THR A 798 -15.60 -22.44 -43.52
C THR A 798 -14.15 -22.77 -43.86
N VAL A 799 -13.26 -22.83 -42.86
CA VAL A 799 -11.86 -23.23 -43.05
C VAL A 799 -11.77 -24.76 -43.03
N GLU A 800 -11.09 -25.34 -44.01
CA GLU A 800 -10.92 -26.79 -44.12
C GLU A 800 -9.56 -27.25 -43.55
N PRO A 801 -9.47 -28.39 -42.83
CA PRO A 801 -8.20 -28.91 -42.33
C PRO A 801 -7.13 -29.11 -43.41
N GLU A 802 -7.53 -29.54 -44.62
CA GLU A 802 -6.60 -29.79 -45.73
C GLU A 802 -6.03 -28.49 -46.32
N GLU A 803 -6.76 -27.38 -46.25
CA GLU A 803 -6.25 -26.06 -46.65
C GLU A 803 -5.12 -25.60 -45.72
N VAL A 804 -5.29 -25.78 -44.41
CA VAL A 804 -4.28 -25.42 -43.42
C VAL A 804 -3.03 -26.32 -43.53
N LYS A 805 -3.20 -27.57 -43.94
CA LYS A 805 -2.07 -28.49 -44.25
C LYS A 805 -1.35 -28.15 -45.54
N ALA A 806 -2.07 -27.71 -46.59
CA ALA A 806 -1.47 -27.32 -47.87
C ALA A 806 -0.53 -26.09 -47.75
N LEU A 807 -0.71 -25.28 -46.71
CA LEU A 807 0.11 -24.10 -46.40
C LEU A 807 1.34 -24.41 -45.52
N ILE A 808 1.61 -25.68 -45.20
CA ILE A 808 2.85 -26.08 -44.53
C ILE A 808 4.03 -25.95 -45.52
N PRO A 809 5.09 -25.18 -45.22
CA PRO A 809 6.27 -25.13 -46.08
C PRO A 809 6.93 -26.50 -46.21
N VAL A 810 7.42 -26.85 -47.41
CA VAL A 810 8.02 -28.18 -47.68
C VAL A 810 9.16 -28.51 -46.71
N SER A 811 9.94 -27.52 -46.28
CA SER A 811 11.04 -27.65 -45.30
C SER A 811 10.59 -27.95 -43.85
N ALA A 812 9.30 -27.80 -43.53
CA ALA A 812 8.75 -28.19 -42.24
C ALA A 812 8.35 -29.67 -42.20
N SER A 813 7.99 -30.26 -43.35
CA SER A 813 7.60 -31.67 -43.42
C SER A 813 8.74 -32.66 -43.15
N GLU A 814 9.99 -32.24 -43.38
CA GLU A 814 11.19 -33.03 -43.04
C GLU A 814 11.52 -32.95 -41.54
N LYS A 815 11.45 -31.76 -40.92
CA LYS A 815 11.67 -31.60 -39.47
C LYS A 815 10.65 -32.30 -38.58
N VAL A 816 9.46 -32.61 -39.09
CA VAL A 816 8.44 -33.39 -38.35
C VAL A 816 8.67 -34.91 -38.47
N ARG A 817 9.48 -35.37 -39.44
CA ARG A 817 9.89 -36.79 -39.53
C ARG A 817 11.06 -37.11 -38.61
N ASP A 818 12.04 -36.21 -38.52
CA ASP A 818 13.21 -36.38 -37.66
C ASP A 818 12.97 -35.69 -36.31
N GLY A 819 12.31 -36.39 -35.38
CA GLY A 819 11.90 -35.84 -34.08
C GLY A 819 13.07 -35.43 -33.16
N ASN A 820 13.39 -34.14 -33.18
CA ASN A 820 14.34 -33.44 -32.30
C ASN A 820 13.75 -32.09 -31.83
#